data_AF-A0A3N0BVP2-F1
#
_entry.id   AF-A0A3N0BVP2-F1
#
_cell.length_a   1.000
_cell.length_b   1.000
_cell.length_c   1.000
_cell.angle_alpha   90.00
_cell.angle_beta   90.00
_cell.angle_gamma   90.00
#
_symmetry.space_group_name_H-M   'P 1'
#
loop_
_entity.id
_entity.type
_entity.pdbx_description
1 polymer ?
#
loop_
_entity_poly.entity_id
_entity_poly.type
_entity_poly.pdbx_seq_one_letter_code
_entity_poly.pdbx_strand_id
1 'polypeptide(L)'
;MRVLRKSCNLKNSMFMAAAGTIESITLALAKALKPLPALLNPDLFTKLGVPLPQSIENNAGINTKLAEVKTLALDLPALIAALEASSHNENIPNIIADGAKLIKKITDIILKIKELGIALNTAILGLPASIQADLKTLADKLPIRILEYCLVGYLGEHLPLLTRSLNLIGTIDKEITLPPGMVLNTPLPGFVPRRIYLNRLLQILSNPQAYLQETYKLGLASLTGKEIFERTRAFLISLGIPAEIAQIGSGPLILESDYFKAELDTSINPPGIKFEAKVSGNNTFEKSYSISDLWKAKIQNTRSFNAGLKGKLQYPLILTLQPASGSALMDTSLSLIAKKSNNEAFMLLGLTKGTRLEAKSINASVSLNTALNNGTNQIAPSVNVAIEGGKLIIDFSEGDGFIKSILSNIKTEASFDLKANWDAANGLRLEGSGGFELLIPLHIDLALLLIEGIYFKLGFENSKLNVGLSVIIKTNLGPLVAVIDGIGTNFPISFPDNLDGNMSFANLGSSFVPPTRIGLSIDTGVIKGGGFLGLNVEKGEYIGALELSFQGFIDLKAIAIISTKMPDGSEGFALLILVTAEFVPIQLGFGFTLIGVGGLLAVNRRTEVDALKEGIRTGAVKSILFPQDIVNNITRIISDLQQVFPISEGTFIIAPMAKIGWGTPTLISLEMGIIIDIPATKLIILGVLRCILPTEEAPLLKLQVNFLGIIDFSQGISFNAVLFDSRLLAFTLTGEMALRIGWGDKPIFVLSVGGFHPSFNEVPTDLRNMKRITISLLSGKNPRISVATYFAVTSNSVQSGARVELYAEACSFNVFGYLGYDLLVQFNPFYFIAQIEAGIALRRGSSEIAGIHLAGQLSGPTPWRALGKASLKILFVKVSVKFDVSWGEQAPPQLEESIDIKKLIVDAIKDDRNWKADLPANTNTNVTLRKLELPDGKIIIHPFTILSLSQKVTPLDMEINKFGHNKPSVDTYFTISVTDNSATQPTFEEFAIGNFIKLKDSEKLSRSSFNRMKSGIFFQTTNEIFHGTELQKEVIYELSYVHRKKGIALLIKVAGFKLFDKVFNIFSKGNAISKNAYSVSRKTAVIKPAKVEFNTGLYSVVNTKDLTAFSGTDNLNSEAEAYALHDELLRKNPALKNQLQVVSQFELN
;
A
#
# COMPACT_ATOMS: atom_id res chain seq x y z
N MET A 1 62.15 -17.05 -22.48
CA MET A 1 61.45 -18.35 -22.37
C MET A 1 62.25 -19.48 -21.68
N ARG A 2 63.38 -19.22 -20.99
CA ARG A 2 64.17 -20.29 -20.30
C ARG A 2 64.39 -20.08 -18.79
N VAL A 3 63.77 -19.06 -18.18
CA VAL A 3 63.93 -18.71 -16.75
C VAL A 3 62.68 -19.04 -15.89
N LEU A 4 61.56 -19.44 -16.51
CA LEU A 4 60.28 -19.69 -15.81
C LEU A 4 60.05 -21.17 -15.39
N ARG A 5 61.08 -22.02 -15.38
CA ARG A 5 60.92 -23.48 -15.15
C ARG A 5 61.44 -24.01 -13.80
N LYS A 6 61.98 -23.17 -12.90
CA LYS A 6 62.70 -23.67 -11.70
C LYS A 6 62.05 -23.43 -10.32
N SER A 7 60.78 -23.02 -10.24
CA SER A 7 60.08 -22.83 -8.96
C SER A 7 58.80 -23.66 -8.78
N CYS A 8 58.62 -24.71 -9.59
CA CYS A 8 57.38 -25.51 -9.61
C CYS A 8 57.40 -26.76 -8.72
N ASN A 9 58.21 -26.81 -7.66
CA ASN A 9 58.22 -27.91 -6.69
C ASN A 9 58.24 -27.38 -5.24
N LEU A 10 57.11 -26.84 -4.83
CA LEU A 10 56.63 -26.87 -3.45
C LEU A 10 55.10 -26.81 -3.52
N LYS A 11 54.43 -27.86 -3.03
CA LYS A 11 52.98 -27.92 -2.89
C LYS A 11 52.52 -26.77 -1.97
N ASN A 12 52.22 -25.61 -2.56
CA ASN A 12 51.63 -24.48 -1.84
C ASN A 12 50.11 -24.65 -1.78
N SER A 13 49.65 -25.65 -1.03
CA SER A 13 48.24 -25.76 -0.69
C SER A 13 47.91 -24.73 0.40
N MET A 14 47.32 -23.60 0.01
CA MET A 14 46.74 -22.64 0.96
C MET A 14 45.49 -23.21 1.66
N PHE A 15 44.95 -24.31 1.12
CA PHE A 15 43.83 -25.06 1.71
C PHE A 15 44.30 -26.44 2.12
N MET A 16 44.13 -26.72 3.39
CA MET A 16 44.30 -28.02 4.01
C MET A 16 43.07 -28.89 3.74
N ALA A 17 43.27 -30.14 3.31
CA ALA A 17 42.15 -31.01 2.94
C ALA A 17 41.25 -31.37 4.15
N ALA A 18 41.79 -31.33 5.38
CA ALA A 18 41.10 -31.75 6.59
C ALA A 18 40.88 -30.64 7.65
N ALA A 19 41.47 -29.45 7.50
CA ALA A 19 41.38 -28.39 8.51
C ALA A 19 40.19 -27.44 8.24
N GLY A 20 39.52 -27.00 9.30
CA GLY A 20 38.43 -26.04 9.25
C GLY A 20 38.87 -24.65 8.79
N THR A 21 37.88 -23.76 8.63
CA THR A 21 38.11 -22.40 8.12
C THR A 21 38.96 -21.57 9.07
N ILE A 22 38.78 -21.71 10.39
CA ILE A 22 39.52 -20.95 11.39
C ILE A 22 41.00 -21.34 11.36
N GLU A 23 41.30 -22.63 11.33
CA GLU A 23 42.66 -23.17 11.28
C GLU A 23 43.36 -22.77 9.98
N SER A 24 42.64 -22.81 8.85
CA SER A 24 43.15 -22.39 7.55
C SER A 24 43.47 -20.88 7.50
N ILE A 25 42.59 -20.03 8.03
CA ILE A 25 42.82 -18.58 8.14
C ILE A 25 43.99 -18.29 9.09
N THR A 26 44.01 -18.95 10.24
CA THR A 26 45.08 -18.80 11.25
C THR A 26 46.43 -19.16 10.66
N LEU A 27 46.51 -20.27 9.93
CA LEU A 27 47.73 -20.69 9.25
C LEU A 27 48.18 -19.66 8.21
N ALA A 28 47.27 -19.15 7.38
CA ALA A 28 47.58 -18.14 6.38
C ALA A 28 48.10 -16.84 7.04
N LEU A 29 47.49 -16.43 8.15
CA LEU A 29 47.91 -15.26 8.92
C LEU A 29 49.28 -15.48 9.58
N ALA A 30 49.53 -16.65 10.16
CA ALA A 30 50.82 -17.01 10.74
C ALA A 30 51.94 -17.01 9.70
N LYS A 31 51.67 -17.56 8.51
CA LYS A 31 52.61 -17.53 7.37
C LYS A 31 52.93 -16.10 6.94
N ALA A 32 51.93 -15.23 6.90
CA ALA A 32 52.14 -13.82 6.59
C ALA A 32 53.02 -13.10 7.64
N LEU A 33 52.94 -13.50 8.91
CA LEU A 33 53.75 -12.96 10.01
C LEU A 33 55.15 -13.58 10.11
N LYS A 34 55.49 -14.60 9.33
CA LYS A 34 56.82 -15.23 9.32
C LYS A 34 58.02 -14.26 9.16
N PRO A 35 57.98 -13.20 8.33
CA PRO A 35 59.09 -12.25 8.20
C PRO A 35 59.16 -11.23 9.36
N LEU A 36 58.20 -11.23 10.29
CA LEU A 36 58.12 -10.25 11.38
C LEU A 36 59.42 -10.12 12.21
N PRO A 37 60.13 -11.19 12.61
CA PRO A 37 61.38 -11.06 13.38
C PRO A 37 62.48 -10.27 12.65
N ALA A 38 62.51 -10.31 11.32
CA ALA A 38 63.47 -9.58 10.48
C ALA A 38 63.05 -8.11 10.25
N LEU A 39 61.76 -7.81 10.40
CA LEU A 39 61.19 -6.47 10.21
C LEU A 39 61.27 -5.60 11.47
N LEU A 40 61.33 -6.19 12.67
CA LEU A 40 61.34 -5.50 13.97
C LEU A 40 62.69 -4.84 14.30
N ASN A 41 63.09 -3.85 13.51
CA ASN A 41 64.22 -2.94 13.75
C ASN A 41 63.70 -1.47 13.72
N PRO A 42 64.44 -0.46 14.20
CA PRO A 42 63.99 0.95 14.19
C PRO A 42 63.53 1.49 12.81
N ASP A 43 64.08 0.96 11.70
CA ASP A 43 63.67 1.26 10.32
C ASP A 43 62.23 0.80 9.97
N LEU A 44 61.58 0.02 10.84
CA LEU A 44 60.19 -0.40 10.69
C LEU A 44 59.25 0.80 10.50
N PHE A 45 59.41 1.85 11.29
CA PHE A 45 58.50 3.00 11.25
C PHE A 45 58.58 3.74 9.91
N THR A 46 59.77 3.85 9.32
CA THR A 46 59.99 4.31 7.94
C THR A 46 59.22 3.44 6.94
N LYS A 47 59.28 2.11 7.10
CA LYS A 47 58.52 1.14 6.28
C LYS A 47 57.01 1.16 6.51
N LEU A 48 56.53 1.76 7.59
CA LEU A 48 55.10 1.97 7.87
C LEU A 48 54.62 3.36 7.43
N GLY A 49 55.51 4.18 6.87
CA GLY A 49 55.24 5.47 6.26
C GLY A 49 55.48 6.69 7.14
N VAL A 50 55.98 6.53 8.38
CA VAL A 50 56.30 7.64 9.28
C VAL A 50 57.68 7.41 9.92
N PRO A 51 58.76 8.05 9.43
CA PRO A 51 60.09 7.86 9.99
C PRO A 51 60.17 8.40 11.43
N LEU A 52 60.91 7.71 12.30
CA LEU A 52 61.16 8.22 13.65
C LEU A 52 62.13 9.41 13.61
N PRO A 53 61.85 10.50 14.35
CA PRO A 53 62.83 11.55 14.59
C PRO A 53 64.06 11.01 15.33
N GLN A 54 65.24 11.55 15.00
CA GLN A 54 66.53 11.16 15.61
C GLN A 54 66.51 11.27 17.15
N SER A 55 65.66 12.12 17.73
CA SER A 55 65.51 12.29 19.19
C SER A 55 64.88 11.08 19.91
N ILE A 56 64.15 10.21 19.20
CA ILE A 56 63.46 9.05 19.77
C ILE A 56 63.85 7.72 19.13
N GLU A 57 64.67 7.75 18.07
CA GLU A 57 65.13 6.58 17.31
C GLU A 57 65.84 5.51 18.18
N ASN A 58 66.54 5.93 19.25
CA ASN A 58 67.23 5.05 20.20
C ASN A 58 66.54 4.92 21.57
N ASN A 59 65.24 5.18 21.66
CA ASN A 59 64.52 5.11 22.93
C ASN A 59 64.55 3.68 23.53
N ALA A 60 64.99 3.56 24.79
CA ALA A 60 65.13 2.27 25.47
C ALA A 60 63.80 1.50 25.63
N GLY A 61 62.68 2.21 25.81
CA GLY A 61 61.35 1.61 25.93
C GLY A 61 60.86 1.00 24.61
N ILE A 62 61.08 1.69 23.49
CA ILE A 62 60.75 1.20 22.14
C ILE A 62 61.62 -0.04 21.82
N ASN A 63 62.94 0.04 22.04
CA ASN A 63 63.87 -1.05 21.74
C ASN A 63 63.59 -2.32 22.58
N THR A 64 63.23 -2.16 23.85
CA THR A 64 62.84 -3.28 24.72
C THR A 64 61.58 -3.97 24.19
N LYS A 65 60.55 -3.20 23.83
CA LYS A 65 59.30 -3.77 23.32
C LYS A 65 59.45 -4.39 21.93
N LEU A 66 60.31 -3.85 21.07
CA LEU A 66 60.67 -4.51 19.80
C LEU A 66 61.32 -5.88 20.03
N ALA A 67 62.21 -6.01 21.02
CA ALA A 67 62.86 -7.28 21.37
C ALA A 67 61.87 -8.31 21.95
N GLU A 68 60.91 -7.88 22.79
CA GLU A 68 59.84 -8.74 23.31
C GLU A 68 58.97 -9.33 22.18
N VAL A 69 58.52 -8.49 21.23
CA VAL A 69 57.73 -8.95 20.07
C VAL A 69 58.55 -9.89 19.19
N LYS A 70 59.84 -9.57 18.95
CA LYS A 70 60.74 -10.39 18.15
C LYS A 70 60.91 -11.79 18.72
N THR A 71 61.03 -11.90 20.05
CA THR A 71 61.17 -13.17 20.75
C THR A 71 59.93 -14.05 20.57
N LEU A 72 58.72 -13.47 20.71
CA LEU A 72 57.47 -14.22 20.47
C LEU A 72 57.33 -14.66 19.00
N ALA A 73 57.74 -13.81 18.06
CA ALA A 73 57.62 -14.11 16.63
C ALA A 73 58.58 -15.23 16.16
N LEU A 74 59.68 -15.51 16.87
CA LEU A 74 60.61 -16.59 16.54
C LEU A 74 60.04 -18.00 16.73
N ASP A 75 58.98 -18.16 17.55
CA ASP A 75 58.33 -19.45 17.77
C ASP A 75 57.30 -19.81 16.68
N LEU A 76 56.89 -18.85 15.84
CA LEU A 76 55.87 -19.05 14.80
C LEU A 76 56.22 -20.17 13.79
N PRO A 77 57.45 -20.27 13.25
CA PRO A 77 57.78 -21.29 12.26
C PRO A 77 57.55 -22.73 12.76
N ALA A 78 57.82 -23.00 14.04
CA ALA A 78 57.61 -24.32 14.63
C ALA A 78 56.11 -24.67 14.77
N LEU A 79 55.28 -23.71 15.18
CA LEU A 79 53.83 -23.89 15.29
C LEU A 79 53.14 -24.03 13.93
N ILE A 80 53.62 -23.30 12.92
CA ILE A 80 53.16 -23.45 11.52
C ILE A 80 53.44 -24.86 11.03
N ALA A 81 54.66 -25.36 11.22
CA ALA A 81 55.05 -26.71 10.80
C ALA A 81 54.25 -27.80 11.52
N ALA A 82 53.93 -27.61 12.81
CA ALA A 82 53.10 -28.53 13.58
C ALA A 82 51.67 -28.63 13.02
N LEU A 83 51.01 -27.49 12.76
CA LEU A 83 49.67 -27.47 12.17
C LEU A 83 49.67 -28.03 10.73
N GLU A 84 50.73 -27.77 9.95
CA GLU A 84 50.93 -28.36 8.63
C GLU A 84 51.06 -29.88 8.64
N ALA A 85 51.86 -30.41 9.56
CA ALA A 85 52.00 -31.86 9.74
C ALA A 85 50.69 -32.50 10.24
N SER A 86 50.04 -31.90 11.24
CA SER A 86 48.77 -32.38 11.81
C SER A 86 47.67 -32.43 10.75
N SER A 87 47.63 -31.45 9.85
CA SER A 87 46.68 -31.44 8.74
C SER A 87 47.02 -32.41 7.61
N HIS A 88 48.30 -32.56 7.26
CA HIS A 88 48.72 -33.53 6.25
C HIS A 88 48.41 -34.98 6.66
N ASN A 89 48.49 -35.26 7.97
CA ASN A 89 48.20 -36.56 8.55
C ASN A 89 46.71 -36.74 8.93
N GLU A 90 45.84 -35.77 8.61
CA GLU A 90 44.40 -35.79 8.92
C GLU A 90 44.05 -36.06 10.40
N ASN A 91 44.94 -35.68 11.34
CA ASN A 91 44.75 -35.92 12.77
C ASN A 91 43.93 -34.79 13.41
N ILE A 92 42.60 -34.97 13.42
CA ILE A 92 41.62 -33.93 13.82
C ILE A 92 41.88 -33.34 15.22
N PRO A 93 42.07 -34.13 16.31
CA PRO A 93 42.37 -33.58 17.62
C PRO A 93 43.62 -32.69 17.63
N ASN A 94 44.65 -33.08 16.88
CA ASN A 94 45.88 -32.30 16.79
C ASN A 94 45.72 -31.05 15.92
N ILE A 95 44.90 -31.08 14.86
CA ILE A 95 44.58 -29.89 14.05
C ILE A 95 43.94 -28.81 14.93
N ILE A 96 42.95 -29.18 15.75
CA ILE A 96 42.25 -28.26 16.65
C ILE A 96 43.23 -27.74 17.73
N ALA A 97 43.99 -28.63 18.35
CA ALA A 97 44.93 -28.26 19.42
C ALA A 97 46.07 -27.37 18.92
N ASP A 98 46.68 -27.70 17.78
CA ASP A 98 47.77 -26.91 17.19
C ASP A 98 47.24 -25.59 16.60
N GLY A 99 46.03 -25.59 16.05
CA GLY A 99 45.31 -24.39 15.66
C GLY A 99 45.10 -23.45 16.85
N ALA A 100 44.60 -23.94 17.98
CA ALA A 100 44.42 -23.14 19.20
C ALA A 100 45.74 -22.57 19.75
N LYS A 101 46.82 -23.36 19.76
CA LYS A 101 48.17 -22.88 20.14
C LYS A 101 48.63 -21.74 19.22
N LEU A 102 48.44 -21.90 17.91
CA LEU A 102 48.84 -20.91 16.92
C LEU A 102 48.02 -19.61 17.05
N ILE A 103 46.69 -19.71 17.22
CA ILE A 103 45.81 -18.56 17.51
C ILE A 103 46.31 -17.82 18.76
N LYS A 104 46.53 -18.55 19.87
CA LYS A 104 47.01 -17.94 21.12
C LYS A 104 48.33 -17.18 20.90
N LYS A 105 49.27 -17.77 20.16
CA LYS A 105 50.57 -17.13 19.91
C LYS A 105 50.44 -15.86 19.06
N ILE A 106 49.58 -15.87 18.05
CA ILE A 106 49.28 -14.68 17.24
C ILE A 106 48.65 -13.59 18.11
N THR A 107 47.69 -13.94 18.98
CA THR A 107 47.07 -13.00 19.93
C THR A 107 48.11 -12.38 20.85
N ASP A 108 49.03 -13.17 21.41
CA ASP A 108 50.12 -12.68 22.28
C ASP A 108 51.03 -11.70 21.53
N ILE A 109 51.36 -11.97 20.25
CA ILE A 109 52.15 -11.07 19.40
C ILE A 109 51.40 -9.74 19.19
N ILE A 110 50.11 -9.78 18.86
CA ILE A 110 49.30 -8.58 18.64
C ILE A 110 49.22 -7.73 19.92
N LEU A 111 48.99 -8.36 21.07
CA LEU A 111 48.97 -7.68 22.38
C LEU A 111 50.32 -7.01 22.68
N LYS A 112 51.44 -7.68 22.41
CA LYS A 112 52.77 -7.09 22.59
C LYS A 112 53.09 -5.96 21.61
N ILE A 113 52.58 -6.01 20.38
CA ILE A 113 52.68 -4.86 19.46
C ILE A 113 51.84 -3.68 19.96
N LYS A 114 50.70 -3.93 20.61
CA LYS A 114 49.92 -2.86 21.25
C LYS A 114 50.68 -2.18 22.38
N GLU A 115 51.39 -2.95 23.21
CA GLU A 115 52.32 -2.40 24.20
C GLU A 115 53.45 -1.57 23.56
N LEU A 116 53.97 -1.97 22.41
CA LEU A 116 54.93 -1.18 21.63
C LEU A 116 54.33 0.17 21.16
N GLY A 117 53.06 0.17 20.73
CA GLY A 117 52.33 1.39 20.41
C GLY A 117 52.19 2.33 21.62
N ILE A 118 51.90 1.79 22.82
CA ILE A 118 51.86 2.56 24.06
C ILE A 118 53.23 3.16 24.40
N ALA A 119 54.30 2.39 24.24
CA ALA A 119 55.67 2.87 24.45
C ALA A 119 56.04 3.99 23.47
N LEU A 120 55.62 3.89 22.20
CA LEU A 120 55.78 4.96 21.21
C LEU A 120 54.98 6.21 21.61
N ASN A 121 53.72 6.06 22.03
CA ASN A 121 52.88 7.17 22.51
C ASN A 121 53.50 7.89 23.73
N THR A 122 54.23 7.18 24.58
CA THR A 122 54.96 7.79 25.71
C THR A 122 56.22 8.51 25.24
N ALA A 123 56.95 7.95 24.28
CA ALA A 123 58.19 8.52 23.75
C ALA A 123 57.97 9.84 22.97
N ILE A 124 56.78 10.07 22.42
CA ILE A 124 56.46 11.28 21.62
C ILE A 124 56.00 12.48 22.46
N LEU A 125 55.87 12.37 23.79
CA LEU A 125 55.34 13.41 24.70
C LEU A 125 56.21 14.68 24.84
N GLY A 126 57.22 14.87 23.97
CA GLY A 126 58.06 16.07 23.91
C GLY A 126 58.36 16.57 22.49
N LEU A 127 57.62 16.10 21.48
CA LEU A 127 57.82 16.46 20.07
C LEU A 127 56.88 17.60 19.61
N PRO A 128 57.20 18.31 18.51
CA PRO A 128 56.29 19.29 17.89
C PRO A 128 54.92 18.69 17.51
N ALA A 129 53.85 19.47 17.67
CA ALA A 129 52.46 19.01 17.53
C ALA A 129 52.11 18.34 16.18
N SER A 130 52.73 18.79 15.07
CA SER A 130 52.51 18.20 13.74
C SER A 130 53.09 16.77 13.65
N ILE A 131 54.31 16.56 14.12
CA ILE A 131 54.99 15.25 14.14
C ILE A 131 54.32 14.33 15.17
N GLN A 132 53.88 14.89 16.29
CA GLN A 132 53.19 14.15 17.34
C GLN A 132 51.85 13.58 16.86
N ALA A 133 51.09 14.31 16.05
CA ALA A 133 49.81 13.84 15.50
C ALA A 133 49.98 12.60 14.59
N ASP A 134 50.97 12.62 13.70
CA ASP A 134 51.26 11.52 12.77
C ASP A 134 51.78 10.28 13.51
N LEU A 135 52.72 10.46 14.44
CA LEU A 135 53.26 9.35 15.23
C LEU A 135 52.24 8.78 16.20
N LYS A 136 51.37 9.60 16.80
CA LYS A 136 50.26 9.14 17.62
C LYS A 136 49.27 8.29 16.81
N THR A 137 48.93 8.74 15.60
CA THR A 137 48.06 7.98 14.68
C THR A 137 48.68 6.65 14.31
N LEU A 138 49.99 6.60 14.06
CA LEU A 138 50.70 5.36 13.80
C LEU A 138 50.76 4.45 15.04
N ALA A 139 51.04 5.00 16.22
CA ALA A 139 51.12 4.28 17.48
C ALA A 139 49.78 3.61 17.85
N ASP A 140 48.67 4.35 17.71
CA ASP A 140 47.32 3.86 17.99
C ASP A 140 46.91 2.73 17.02
N LYS A 141 47.45 2.72 15.79
CA LYS A 141 47.18 1.73 14.74
C LYS A 141 48.33 0.76 14.48
N LEU A 142 49.34 0.69 15.34
CA LEU A 142 50.59 -0.03 15.07
C LEU A 142 50.39 -1.54 14.80
N PRO A 143 49.57 -2.29 15.58
CA PRO A 143 49.28 -3.70 15.28
C PRO A 143 48.72 -3.91 13.87
N ILE A 144 47.81 -3.03 13.46
CA ILE A 144 47.15 -3.05 12.16
C ILE A 144 48.17 -2.80 11.06
N ARG A 145 49.02 -1.77 11.20
CA ARG A 145 49.97 -1.37 10.16
C ARG A 145 51.02 -2.44 9.92
N ILE A 146 51.50 -3.09 10.98
CA ILE A 146 52.44 -4.21 10.86
C ILE A 146 51.77 -5.41 10.17
N LEU A 147 50.53 -5.73 10.54
CA LEU A 147 49.77 -6.82 9.94
C LEU A 147 49.45 -6.57 8.46
N GLU A 148 49.03 -5.35 8.09
CA GLU A 148 48.86 -4.91 6.69
C GLU A 148 50.16 -5.08 5.91
N TYR A 149 51.29 -4.61 6.46
CA TYR A 149 52.59 -4.69 5.81
C TYR A 149 53.03 -6.13 5.53
N CYS A 150 52.82 -7.01 6.51
CA CYS A 150 53.12 -8.43 6.41
C CYS A 150 52.19 -9.15 5.42
N LEU A 151 50.88 -8.92 5.50
CA LEU A 151 49.89 -9.54 4.61
C LEU A 151 50.06 -9.12 3.16
N VAL A 152 50.22 -7.83 2.87
CA VAL A 152 50.45 -7.36 1.49
C VAL A 152 51.77 -7.90 0.95
N GLY A 153 52.80 -8.02 1.80
CA GLY A 153 54.07 -8.65 1.44
C GLY A 153 53.88 -10.11 1.05
N TYR A 154 53.24 -10.89 1.92
CA TYR A 154 52.94 -12.30 1.71
C TYR A 154 52.10 -12.53 0.43
N LEU A 155 51.01 -11.77 0.25
CA LEU A 155 50.23 -11.82 -0.98
C LEU A 155 51.07 -11.43 -2.20
N GLY A 156 51.94 -10.42 -2.08
CA GLY A 156 52.82 -9.97 -3.15
C GLY A 156 53.84 -11.01 -3.60
N GLU A 157 54.31 -11.87 -2.68
CA GLU A 157 55.24 -12.96 -2.95
C GLU A 157 54.54 -14.20 -3.52
N HIS A 158 53.42 -14.61 -2.91
CA HIS A 158 52.75 -15.87 -3.25
C HIS A 158 51.68 -15.73 -4.34
N LEU A 159 51.03 -14.58 -4.44
CA LEU A 159 49.93 -14.29 -5.38
C LEU A 159 50.13 -12.93 -6.08
N PRO A 160 51.26 -12.73 -6.79
CA PRO A 160 51.66 -11.40 -7.29
C PRO A 160 50.60 -10.77 -8.20
N LEU A 161 49.93 -11.57 -9.04
CA LEU A 161 48.87 -11.09 -9.93
C LEU A 161 47.64 -10.61 -9.14
N LEU A 162 47.20 -11.36 -8.13
CA LEU A 162 46.07 -10.98 -7.28
C LEU A 162 46.35 -9.68 -6.53
N THR A 163 47.52 -9.55 -5.92
CA THR A 163 47.94 -8.33 -5.21
C THR A 163 47.93 -7.12 -6.14
N ARG A 164 48.36 -7.27 -7.39
CA ARG A 164 48.35 -6.17 -8.36
C ARG A 164 46.93 -5.82 -8.80
N SER A 165 46.05 -6.81 -8.97
CA SER A 165 44.63 -6.57 -9.23
C SER A 165 43.94 -5.86 -8.06
N LEU A 166 44.19 -6.29 -6.82
CA LEU A 166 43.69 -5.65 -5.59
C LEU A 166 44.22 -4.20 -5.45
N ASN A 167 45.45 -3.94 -5.91
CA ASN A 167 45.99 -2.59 -5.96
C ASN A 167 45.34 -1.74 -7.05
N LEU A 168 45.06 -2.32 -8.22
CA LEU A 168 44.32 -1.66 -9.30
C LEU A 168 42.96 -1.20 -8.83
N ILE A 169 42.21 -2.08 -8.13
CA ILE A 169 40.89 -1.78 -7.54
C ILE A 169 41.00 -1.06 -6.18
N GLY A 170 42.12 -0.44 -5.83
CA GLY A 170 42.21 0.47 -4.67
C GLY A 170 41.96 -0.14 -3.29
N THR A 171 41.87 -1.47 -3.17
CA THR A 171 41.61 -2.16 -1.89
C THR A 171 42.89 -2.45 -1.12
N ILE A 172 44.05 -2.41 -1.80
CA ILE A 172 45.36 -2.44 -1.14
C ILE A 172 46.31 -1.42 -1.75
N ASP A 173 47.26 -0.94 -0.95
CA ASP A 173 48.42 -0.21 -1.44
C ASP A 173 49.67 -1.07 -1.36
N LYS A 174 50.52 -0.94 -2.36
CA LYS A 174 51.80 -1.63 -2.47
C LYS A 174 52.88 -0.61 -2.80
N GLU A 175 54.06 -0.82 -2.21
CA GLU A 175 55.25 -0.03 -2.51
C GLU A 175 55.62 -0.09 -4.01
N ILE A 176 56.09 1.04 -4.54
CA ILE A 176 56.53 1.16 -5.92
C ILE A 176 57.89 0.47 -6.04
N THR A 177 57.96 -0.62 -6.80
CA THR A 177 59.22 -1.29 -7.13
C THR A 177 59.71 -0.78 -8.48
N LEU A 178 60.89 -0.15 -8.49
CA LEU A 178 61.53 0.28 -9.73
C LEU A 178 62.08 -0.94 -10.48
N PRO A 179 61.94 -1.02 -11.82
CA PRO A 179 62.57 -2.06 -12.61
C PRO A 179 64.10 -2.03 -12.45
N PRO A 180 64.79 -3.19 -12.41
CA PRO A 180 66.25 -3.23 -12.34
C PRO A 180 66.85 -2.53 -13.57
N GLY A 181 67.63 -1.45 -13.37
CA GLY A 181 68.36 -0.73 -14.42
C GLY A 181 68.00 0.75 -14.63
N MET A 182 67.05 1.31 -13.88
CA MET A 182 66.71 2.75 -13.97
C MET A 182 67.61 3.59 -13.04
N VAL A 183 68.41 4.50 -13.61
CA VAL A 183 69.19 5.51 -12.86
C VAL A 183 68.33 6.77 -12.70
N LEU A 184 68.12 7.24 -11.47
CA LEU A 184 67.29 8.41 -11.17
C LEU A 184 68.06 9.73 -11.28
N ASN A 185 67.59 10.65 -12.13
CA ASN A 185 67.86 12.11 -12.04
C ASN A 185 66.71 12.87 -11.34
N THR A 186 65.78 12.15 -10.70
CA THR A 186 64.59 12.71 -10.03
C THR A 186 64.50 12.17 -8.61
N PRO A 187 64.07 12.96 -7.61
CA PRO A 187 63.88 12.47 -6.26
C PRO A 187 62.86 11.31 -6.26
N LEU A 188 63.17 10.25 -5.51
CA LEU A 188 62.29 9.10 -5.33
C LEU A 188 60.89 9.60 -4.88
N PRO A 189 59.80 9.09 -5.47
CA PRO A 189 58.47 9.38 -4.94
C PRO A 189 58.39 8.89 -3.50
N GLY A 190 57.68 9.66 -2.66
CA GLY A 190 57.49 9.35 -1.24
C GLY A 190 57.07 7.89 -1.02
N PHE A 191 57.64 7.26 0.00
CA PHE A 191 57.40 5.86 0.33
C PHE A 191 55.90 5.60 0.49
N VAL A 192 55.32 4.72 -0.35
CA VAL A 192 53.91 4.29 -0.23
C VAL A 192 53.85 3.07 0.69
N PRO A 193 53.33 3.20 1.92
CA PRO A 193 53.25 2.08 2.84
C PRO A 193 52.26 1.03 2.32
N ARG A 194 52.57 -0.23 2.59
CA ARG A 194 51.66 -1.35 2.33
C ARG A 194 50.42 -1.22 3.22
N ARG A 195 49.23 -1.14 2.62
CA ARG A 195 47.93 -0.90 3.31
C ARG A 195 46.86 -1.86 2.79
N ILE A 196 45.87 -2.18 3.62
CA ILE A 196 44.67 -2.94 3.23
C ILE A 196 43.43 -2.15 3.66
N TYR A 197 42.48 -1.99 2.76
CA TYR A 197 41.24 -1.25 2.97
C TYR A 197 40.04 -2.20 2.87
N LEU A 198 39.76 -2.94 3.95
CA LEU A 198 38.66 -3.90 4.00
C LEU A 198 37.28 -3.23 3.89
N ASN A 199 37.15 -2.01 4.40
CA ASN A 199 35.95 -1.18 4.25
C ASN A 199 35.64 -0.88 2.77
N ARG A 200 36.66 -0.61 1.94
CA ARG A 200 36.49 -0.39 0.49
C ARG A 200 35.95 -1.63 -0.21
N LEU A 201 36.35 -2.84 0.21
CA LEU A 201 35.79 -4.08 -0.34
C LEU A 201 34.27 -4.17 -0.12
N LEU A 202 33.78 -3.82 1.08
CA LEU A 202 32.34 -3.78 1.35
C LEU A 202 31.64 -2.66 0.60
N GLN A 203 32.25 -1.47 0.53
CA GLN A 203 31.69 -0.34 -0.21
C GLN A 203 31.58 -0.68 -1.71
N ILE A 204 32.56 -1.36 -2.32
CA ILE A 204 32.47 -1.82 -3.72
C ILE A 204 31.21 -2.67 -3.92
N LEU A 205 30.91 -3.58 -3.01
CA LEU A 205 29.75 -4.49 -3.12
C LEU A 205 28.41 -3.80 -2.82
N SER A 206 28.38 -2.86 -1.87
CA SER A 206 27.14 -2.28 -1.34
C SER A 206 26.80 -0.90 -1.92
N ASN A 207 27.80 -0.05 -2.11
CA ASN A 207 27.67 1.30 -2.63
C ASN A 207 28.86 1.65 -3.54
N PRO A 208 28.92 1.04 -4.74
CA PRO A 208 30.03 1.22 -5.68
C PRO A 208 30.21 2.69 -6.11
N GLN A 209 29.14 3.47 -6.10
CA GLN A 209 29.14 4.89 -6.41
C GLN A 209 30.00 5.72 -5.44
N ALA A 210 29.73 5.58 -4.14
CA ALA A 210 30.52 6.22 -3.10
C ALA A 210 31.98 5.76 -3.16
N TYR A 211 32.20 4.46 -3.36
CA TYR A 211 33.54 3.89 -3.52
C TYR A 211 34.35 4.55 -4.67
N LEU A 212 33.75 4.71 -5.85
CA LEU A 212 34.41 5.30 -7.03
C LEU A 212 34.74 6.79 -6.81
N GLN A 213 33.85 7.52 -6.14
CA GLN A 213 34.07 8.92 -5.78
C GLN A 213 35.15 9.06 -4.71
N GLU A 214 35.14 8.25 -3.66
CA GLU A 214 36.10 8.33 -2.56
C GLU A 214 37.51 7.93 -3.00
N THR A 215 37.62 6.79 -3.70
CA THR A 215 38.90 6.16 -4.05
C THR A 215 39.55 6.79 -5.28
N TYR A 216 38.78 7.04 -6.34
CA TYR A 216 39.33 7.53 -7.62
C TYR A 216 38.91 8.95 -7.98
N LYS A 217 38.05 9.60 -7.18
CA LYS A 217 37.44 10.90 -7.50
C LYS A 217 36.61 10.87 -8.79
N LEU A 218 36.22 9.69 -9.27
CA LEU A 218 35.42 9.53 -10.48
C LEU A 218 34.00 10.02 -10.20
N GLY A 219 33.48 10.93 -11.02
CA GLY A 219 32.19 11.60 -10.79
C GLY A 219 32.28 12.88 -9.95
N LEU A 220 33.49 13.33 -9.57
CA LEU A 220 33.75 14.61 -8.92
C LEU A 220 34.49 15.57 -9.87
N ALA A 221 34.29 16.88 -9.69
CA ALA A 221 35.01 17.90 -10.46
C ALA A 221 36.54 17.91 -10.21
N SER A 222 36.99 17.32 -9.09
CA SER A 222 38.40 17.20 -8.71
C SER A 222 39.14 16.02 -9.36
N LEU A 223 38.52 15.31 -10.31
CA LEU A 223 39.14 14.19 -11.02
C LEU A 223 40.36 14.65 -11.83
N THR A 224 41.57 14.24 -11.41
CA THR A 224 42.83 14.52 -12.13
C THR A 224 43.27 13.38 -13.03
N GLY A 225 42.70 12.17 -12.86
CA GLY A 225 43.12 10.95 -13.55
C GLY A 225 44.40 10.30 -13.02
N LYS A 226 45.16 10.99 -12.16
CA LYS A 226 46.45 10.51 -11.63
C LYS A 226 46.35 9.15 -10.92
N GLU A 227 45.41 9.03 -9.97
CA GLU A 227 45.24 7.81 -9.17
C GLU A 227 44.90 6.58 -10.03
N ILE A 228 44.02 6.77 -11.02
CA ILE A 228 43.59 5.72 -11.95
C ILE A 228 44.74 5.34 -12.87
N PHE A 229 45.42 6.31 -13.48
CA PHE A 229 46.48 6.05 -14.46
C PHE A 229 47.73 5.45 -13.83
N GLU A 230 48.14 5.87 -12.63
CA GLU A 230 49.30 5.29 -11.94
C GLU A 230 49.06 3.81 -11.57
N ARG A 231 47.88 3.49 -11.02
CA ARG A 231 47.48 2.11 -10.70
C ARG A 231 47.32 1.26 -11.97
N THR A 232 46.74 1.81 -13.02
CA THR A 232 46.59 1.13 -14.32
C THR A 232 47.95 0.86 -14.96
N ARG A 233 48.87 1.84 -14.97
CA ARG A 233 50.25 1.67 -15.44
C ARG A 233 50.95 0.55 -14.68
N ALA A 234 50.87 0.58 -13.34
CA ALA A 234 51.48 -0.44 -12.49
C ALA A 234 50.95 -1.85 -12.82
N PHE A 235 49.64 -1.99 -13.09
CA PHE A 235 49.02 -3.25 -13.50
C PHE A 235 49.45 -3.71 -14.89
N LEU A 236 49.56 -2.81 -15.88
CA LEU A 236 49.97 -3.13 -17.25
C LEU A 236 51.42 -3.58 -17.35
N ILE A 237 52.35 -2.84 -16.74
CA ILE A 237 53.77 -3.22 -16.66
C ILE A 237 53.91 -4.61 -16.04
N SER A 238 53.06 -4.89 -15.06
CA SER A 238 52.94 -6.18 -14.38
C SER A 238 52.58 -7.36 -15.30
N LEU A 239 51.77 -7.09 -16.33
CA LEU A 239 51.38 -8.05 -17.37
C LEU A 239 52.43 -8.14 -18.50
N GLY A 240 53.52 -7.38 -18.41
CA GLY A 240 54.54 -7.26 -19.45
C GLY A 240 54.14 -6.31 -20.59
N ILE A 241 53.14 -5.45 -20.37
CA ILE A 241 52.69 -4.45 -21.34
C ILE A 241 53.37 -3.11 -21.00
N PRO A 242 54.21 -2.56 -21.90
CA PRO A 242 54.77 -1.22 -21.71
C PRO A 242 53.66 -0.16 -21.61
N ALA A 243 53.79 0.72 -20.62
CA ALA A 243 52.86 1.83 -20.40
C ALA A 243 53.60 3.00 -19.72
N GLU A 244 53.40 4.20 -20.23
CA GLU A 244 53.98 5.44 -19.71
C GLU A 244 52.88 6.47 -19.41
N ILE A 245 53.15 7.35 -18.43
CA ILE A 245 52.28 8.49 -18.13
C ILE A 245 53.03 9.75 -18.51
N ALA A 246 52.44 10.53 -19.40
CA ALA A 246 52.97 11.81 -19.86
C ALA A 246 52.00 12.94 -19.51
N GLN A 247 52.55 14.13 -19.24
CA GLN A 247 51.79 15.37 -19.10
C GLN A 247 52.50 16.45 -19.91
N ILE A 248 51.82 17.02 -20.90
CA ILE A 248 52.39 18.06 -21.77
C ILE A 248 51.94 19.42 -21.24
N GLY A 249 52.88 20.19 -20.68
CA GLY A 249 52.59 21.51 -20.07
C GLY A 249 51.58 21.41 -18.91
N SER A 250 50.54 22.24 -18.93
CA SER A 250 49.39 22.16 -18.01
C SER A 250 48.24 21.28 -18.52
N GLY A 251 48.47 20.50 -19.59
CA GLY A 251 47.47 19.62 -20.19
C GLY A 251 47.06 18.43 -19.32
N PRO A 252 46.03 17.66 -19.73
CA PRO A 252 45.58 16.48 -19.00
C PRO A 252 46.66 15.39 -18.99
N LEU A 253 46.65 14.57 -17.93
CA LEU A 253 47.49 13.36 -17.88
C LEU A 253 47.07 12.39 -18.98
N ILE A 254 48.06 11.81 -19.66
CA ILE A 254 47.89 10.82 -20.71
C ILE A 254 48.58 9.54 -20.28
N LEU A 255 47.84 8.42 -20.27
CA LEU A 255 48.38 7.08 -20.17
C LEU A 255 48.51 6.49 -21.57
N GLU A 256 49.73 6.19 -21.98
CA GLU A 256 50.03 5.67 -23.32
C GLU A 256 50.68 4.28 -23.24
N SER A 257 50.17 3.37 -24.06
CA SER A 257 50.66 2.00 -24.23
C SER A 257 50.74 1.67 -25.73
N ASP A 258 51.44 0.58 -26.07
CA ASP A 258 51.50 0.02 -27.42
C ASP A 258 50.10 -0.31 -27.97
N TYR A 259 49.17 -0.67 -27.09
CA TYR A 259 47.83 -1.14 -27.48
C TYR A 259 46.74 -0.08 -27.37
N PHE A 260 46.90 0.95 -26.53
CA PHE A 260 45.87 1.97 -26.32
C PHE A 260 46.44 3.28 -25.77
N LYS A 261 45.66 4.36 -25.89
CA LYS A 261 45.89 5.67 -25.26
C LYS A 261 44.67 6.02 -24.40
N ALA A 262 44.86 6.55 -23.20
CA ALA A 262 43.79 7.07 -22.34
C ALA A 262 44.16 8.46 -21.81
N GLU A 263 43.19 9.38 -21.76
CA GLU A 263 43.39 10.74 -21.25
C GLU A 263 42.09 11.25 -20.60
N LEU A 264 42.21 12.27 -19.75
CA LEU A 264 41.04 12.88 -19.08
C LEU A 264 40.12 13.57 -20.11
N ASP A 265 38.82 13.32 -20.03
CA ASP A 265 37.80 13.99 -20.83
C ASP A 265 37.11 15.10 -20.01
N THR A 266 37.55 16.33 -20.20
CA THR A 266 37.01 17.54 -19.56
C THR A 266 35.84 18.15 -20.35
N SER A 267 35.46 17.58 -21.49
CA SER A 267 34.30 18.07 -22.29
C SER A 267 32.95 17.73 -21.66
N ILE A 268 32.95 16.96 -20.58
CA ILE A 268 31.78 16.47 -19.85
C ILE A 268 31.90 16.84 -18.37
N ASN A 269 30.78 17.14 -17.71
CA ASN A 269 30.74 17.52 -16.30
C ASN A 269 29.79 16.59 -15.53
N PRO A 270 30.25 15.80 -14.55
CA PRO A 270 31.64 15.67 -14.08
C PRO A 270 32.59 15.04 -15.13
N PRO A 271 33.91 15.35 -15.09
CA PRO A 271 34.90 14.81 -16.02
C PRO A 271 34.95 13.27 -16.04
N GLY A 272 35.25 12.69 -17.20
CA GLY A 272 35.41 11.24 -17.39
C GLY A 272 36.76 10.88 -18.00
N ILE A 273 36.91 9.65 -18.50
CA ILE A 273 38.14 9.19 -19.16
C ILE A 273 37.82 8.81 -20.59
N LYS A 274 38.51 9.39 -21.57
CA LYS A 274 38.44 8.94 -22.96
C LYS A 274 39.64 8.06 -23.29
N PHE A 275 39.42 7.01 -24.06
CA PHE A 275 40.46 6.10 -24.49
C PHE A 275 40.31 5.73 -25.97
N GLU A 276 41.41 5.37 -26.59
CA GLU A 276 41.52 4.99 -27.99
C GLU A 276 42.38 3.73 -28.10
N ALA A 277 41.80 2.66 -28.63
CA ALA A 277 42.51 1.43 -28.90
C ALA A 277 43.28 1.55 -30.23
N LYS A 278 44.58 1.27 -30.20
CA LYS A 278 45.51 1.40 -31.34
C LYS A 278 45.61 0.14 -32.21
N VAL A 279 44.89 -0.92 -31.86
CA VAL A 279 45.06 -2.26 -32.45
C VAL A 279 43.92 -2.55 -33.42
N SER A 280 44.17 -2.86 -34.69
CA SER A 280 43.16 -3.38 -35.64
C SER A 280 43.25 -4.91 -35.79
N GLY A 281 42.17 -5.57 -36.22
CA GLY A 281 42.22 -6.98 -36.64
C GLY A 281 41.05 -7.88 -36.18
N ASN A 282 40.84 -8.97 -36.93
CA ASN A 282 39.90 -10.05 -36.62
C ASN A 282 40.62 -11.21 -35.93
N ASN A 283 40.53 -11.31 -34.60
CA ASN A 283 41.25 -12.31 -33.82
C ASN A 283 40.34 -12.91 -32.73
N THR A 284 40.44 -14.22 -32.54
CA THR A 284 39.93 -14.94 -31.37
C THR A 284 41.12 -15.36 -30.50
N PHE A 285 41.07 -15.00 -29.22
CA PHE A 285 42.08 -15.29 -28.21
C PHE A 285 41.43 -15.94 -27.00
N GLU A 286 41.88 -17.13 -26.63
CA GLU A 286 41.52 -17.78 -25.38
C GLU A 286 42.78 -18.19 -24.63
N LYS A 287 42.90 -17.76 -23.37
CA LYS A 287 44.03 -18.13 -22.52
C LYS A 287 43.61 -18.28 -21.07
N SER A 288 44.13 -19.32 -20.43
CA SER A 288 43.91 -19.59 -19.00
C SER A 288 45.23 -19.52 -18.23
N TYR A 289 45.17 -18.94 -17.03
CA TYR A 289 46.29 -18.77 -16.11
C TYR A 289 45.92 -19.40 -14.77
N SER A 290 46.66 -20.43 -14.34
CA SER A 290 46.49 -21.02 -13.01
C SER A 290 47.11 -20.11 -11.95
N ILE A 291 46.29 -19.64 -11.01
CA ILE A 291 46.71 -18.79 -9.88
C ILE A 291 47.11 -19.68 -8.70
N SER A 292 46.36 -20.77 -8.46
CA SER A 292 46.65 -21.81 -7.47
C SER A 292 46.04 -23.15 -7.89
N ASP A 293 46.13 -24.17 -7.03
CA ASP A 293 45.45 -25.46 -7.23
C ASP A 293 43.91 -25.32 -7.28
N LEU A 294 43.37 -24.23 -6.73
CA LEU A 294 41.94 -23.93 -6.70
C LEU A 294 41.54 -22.86 -7.73
N TRP A 295 42.32 -21.79 -7.89
CA TRP A 295 41.91 -20.62 -8.68
C TRP A 295 42.54 -20.57 -10.08
N LYS A 296 41.72 -20.31 -11.10
CA LYS A 296 42.13 -20.13 -12.50
C LYS A 296 41.50 -18.84 -13.05
N ALA A 297 42.31 -18.00 -13.70
CA ALA A 297 41.81 -16.88 -14.49
C ALA A 297 41.72 -17.30 -15.96
N LYS A 298 40.58 -17.05 -16.60
CA LYS A 298 40.32 -17.33 -18.01
C LYS A 298 40.00 -16.02 -18.73
N ILE A 299 40.66 -15.78 -19.85
CA ILE A 299 40.40 -14.66 -20.74
C ILE A 299 39.94 -15.24 -22.08
N GLN A 300 38.77 -14.82 -22.54
CA GLN A 300 38.30 -15.09 -23.90
C GLN A 300 38.01 -13.75 -24.57
N ASN A 301 38.46 -13.59 -25.81
CA ASN A 301 38.22 -12.40 -26.58
C ASN A 301 38.03 -12.80 -28.05
N THR A 302 36.87 -12.52 -28.61
CA THR A 302 36.61 -12.57 -30.05
C THR A 302 36.33 -11.14 -30.48
N ARG A 303 37.15 -10.61 -31.40
CA ARG A 303 36.98 -9.24 -31.90
C ARG A 303 37.12 -9.18 -33.42
N SER A 304 36.30 -8.35 -34.06
CA SER A 304 36.45 -7.97 -35.46
C SER A 304 36.18 -6.47 -35.63
N PHE A 305 37.19 -5.70 -36.03
CA PHE A 305 37.03 -4.29 -36.42
C PHE A 305 38.14 -3.80 -37.36
N ASN A 306 37.77 -2.97 -38.34
CA ASN A 306 38.64 -2.54 -39.46
C ASN A 306 39.58 -1.37 -39.11
N ALA A 307 39.19 -0.49 -38.18
CA ALA A 307 39.97 0.66 -37.71
C ALA A 307 39.67 0.95 -36.23
N GLY A 308 40.60 1.60 -35.52
CA GLY A 308 40.63 1.75 -34.04
C GLY A 308 39.30 2.07 -33.34
N LEU A 309 39.20 1.69 -32.06
CA LEU A 309 38.02 1.87 -31.22
C LEU A 309 38.20 3.07 -30.30
N LYS A 310 37.31 4.06 -30.39
CA LYS A 310 37.27 5.18 -29.43
C LYS A 310 36.23 4.87 -28.36
N GLY A 311 36.54 5.20 -27.12
CA GLY A 311 35.60 5.04 -26.03
C GLY A 311 35.70 6.12 -24.97
N LYS A 312 34.63 6.25 -24.19
CA LYS A 312 34.53 7.12 -23.03
C LYS A 312 34.02 6.32 -21.85
N LEU A 313 34.65 6.48 -20.69
CA LEU A 313 34.20 5.94 -19.40
C LEU A 313 33.68 7.09 -18.55
N GLN A 314 32.40 7.01 -18.17
CA GLN A 314 31.70 8.03 -17.39
C GLN A 314 31.19 7.44 -16.07
N TYR A 315 30.97 8.29 -15.07
CA TYR A 315 30.34 7.89 -13.81
C TYR A 315 28.89 7.39 -14.04
N PRO A 316 28.43 6.31 -13.35
CA PRO A 316 29.12 5.54 -12.32
C PRO A 316 29.94 4.34 -12.84
N LEU A 317 30.05 4.12 -14.16
CA LEU A 317 31.01 3.25 -14.90
C LEU A 317 30.42 2.96 -16.30
N ILE A 318 29.76 3.94 -16.92
CA ILE A 318 29.14 3.78 -18.23
C ILE A 318 30.24 3.84 -19.30
N LEU A 319 30.38 2.75 -20.04
CA LEU A 319 31.32 2.62 -21.14
C LEU A 319 30.61 2.95 -22.45
N THR A 320 31.01 4.04 -23.07
CA THR A 320 30.55 4.44 -24.39
C THR A 320 31.58 4.06 -25.42
N LEU A 321 31.23 3.24 -26.41
CA LEU A 321 32.12 2.76 -27.46
C LEU A 321 31.65 3.24 -28.83
N GLN A 322 32.59 3.71 -29.65
CA GLN A 322 32.37 4.16 -31.01
C GLN A 322 33.47 3.61 -31.94
N PRO A 323 33.13 2.74 -32.92
CA PRO A 323 34.09 2.30 -33.92
C PRO A 323 34.47 3.45 -34.87
N ALA A 324 35.73 3.51 -35.31
CA ALA A 324 36.20 4.56 -36.21
C ALA A 324 35.58 4.48 -37.63
N SER A 325 35.24 3.27 -38.11
CA SER A 325 34.45 3.03 -39.32
C SER A 325 33.94 1.58 -39.39
N GLY A 326 32.72 1.37 -39.89
CA GLY A 326 32.10 0.04 -40.05
C GLY A 326 31.49 -0.53 -38.77
N SER A 327 30.88 -1.72 -38.89
CA SER A 327 30.41 -2.50 -37.74
C SER A 327 31.55 -3.29 -37.10
N ALA A 328 31.60 -3.33 -35.77
CA ALA A 328 32.59 -4.08 -35.00
C ALA A 328 31.92 -5.11 -34.08
N LEU A 329 32.40 -6.36 -34.07
CA LEU A 329 31.98 -7.34 -33.06
C LEU A 329 33.04 -7.42 -31.98
N MET A 330 32.61 -7.38 -30.72
CA MET A 330 33.50 -7.59 -29.58
C MET A 330 32.78 -8.43 -28.53
N ASP A 331 33.25 -9.66 -28.36
CA ASP A 331 32.85 -10.58 -27.31
C ASP A 331 34.07 -10.86 -26.43
N THR A 332 34.14 -10.18 -25.29
CA THR A 332 35.25 -10.29 -24.34
C THR A 332 34.73 -10.78 -23.01
N SER A 333 35.26 -11.90 -22.51
CA SER A 333 35.01 -12.36 -21.16
C SER A 333 36.30 -12.50 -20.37
N LEU A 334 36.26 -12.03 -19.13
CA LEU A 334 37.26 -12.30 -18.10
C LEU A 334 36.56 -13.07 -17.00
N SER A 335 37.01 -14.29 -16.72
CA SER A 335 36.43 -15.14 -15.68
C SER A 335 37.49 -15.57 -14.67
N LEU A 336 37.14 -15.51 -13.40
CA LEU A 336 37.90 -16.07 -12.29
C LEU A 336 37.13 -17.26 -11.75
N ILE A 337 37.70 -18.45 -11.88
CA ILE A 337 37.04 -19.72 -11.59
C ILE A 337 37.80 -20.40 -10.44
N ALA A 338 37.11 -20.65 -9.32
CA ALA A 338 37.58 -21.49 -8.23
C ALA A 338 37.03 -22.91 -8.44
N LYS A 339 37.92 -23.86 -8.76
CA LYS A 339 37.57 -25.27 -8.99
C LYS A 339 38.82 -26.15 -8.81
N LYS A 340 38.74 -27.14 -7.91
CA LYS A 340 39.83 -28.11 -7.69
C LYS A 340 40.12 -28.91 -8.97
N SER A 341 41.39 -29.26 -9.20
CA SER A 341 41.83 -30.03 -10.37
C SER A 341 41.20 -31.42 -10.49
N ASN A 342 40.82 -32.04 -9.37
CA ASN A 342 40.14 -33.34 -9.28
C ASN A 342 38.60 -33.25 -9.34
N ASN A 343 38.03 -32.05 -9.53
CA ASN A 343 36.58 -31.80 -9.57
C ASN A 343 35.82 -32.14 -8.26
N GLU A 344 36.53 -32.31 -7.14
CA GLU A 344 35.91 -32.47 -5.83
C GLU A 344 35.40 -31.13 -5.28
N ALA A 345 34.42 -31.21 -4.38
CA ALA A 345 33.97 -30.04 -3.65
C ALA A 345 35.09 -29.49 -2.75
N PHE A 346 35.06 -28.19 -2.53
CA PHE A 346 35.94 -27.51 -1.59
C PHE A 346 35.12 -26.78 -0.54
N MET A 347 35.63 -26.75 0.69
CA MET A 347 34.98 -26.09 1.81
C MET A 347 35.05 -24.58 1.62
N LEU A 348 33.89 -23.93 1.67
CA LEU A 348 33.75 -22.47 1.74
C LEU A 348 33.91 -21.98 3.18
N LEU A 349 33.12 -22.58 4.08
CA LEU A 349 33.03 -22.24 5.50
C LEU A 349 32.73 -23.52 6.27
N GLY A 350 33.45 -23.86 7.34
CA GLY A 350 33.14 -25.05 8.11
C GLY A 350 34.13 -25.33 9.23
N LEU A 351 33.69 -26.19 10.15
CA LEU A 351 34.53 -26.72 11.24
C LEU A 351 35.46 -27.83 10.73
N THR A 352 36.53 -28.09 11.49
CA THR A 352 37.42 -29.26 11.29
C THR A 352 36.60 -30.54 11.54
N LYS A 353 35.94 -31.04 10.49
CA LYS A 353 34.86 -32.05 10.50
C LYS A 353 33.55 -31.55 11.16
N GLY A 354 32.41 -31.98 10.65
CA GLY A 354 31.07 -31.55 11.12
C GLY A 354 30.34 -30.63 10.14
N THR A 355 29.58 -29.66 10.67
CA THR A 355 28.82 -28.70 9.88
C THR A 355 29.72 -27.83 9.00
N ARG A 356 29.42 -27.81 7.70
CA ARG A 356 30.22 -27.13 6.68
C ARG A 356 29.40 -26.77 5.45
N LEU A 357 29.85 -25.72 4.78
CA LEU A 357 29.39 -25.22 3.50
C LEU A 357 30.47 -25.55 2.47
N GLU A 358 30.11 -26.25 1.40
CA GLU A 358 31.00 -26.62 0.32
C GLU A 358 30.45 -26.15 -1.03
N ALA A 359 31.32 -26.01 -2.03
CA ALA A 359 30.93 -25.78 -3.42
C ALA A 359 31.80 -26.59 -4.38
N LYS A 360 31.27 -26.90 -5.56
CA LYS A 360 32.04 -27.52 -6.65
C LYS A 360 32.78 -26.48 -7.48
N SER A 361 32.12 -25.37 -7.77
CA SER A 361 32.72 -24.23 -8.47
C SER A 361 32.22 -22.90 -7.94
N ILE A 362 33.11 -21.92 -7.88
CA ILE A 362 32.75 -20.49 -7.82
C ILE A 362 33.25 -19.86 -9.12
N ASN A 363 32.40 -19.07 -9.77
CA ASN A 363 32.76 -18.34 -10.99
C ASN A 363 32.40 -16.87 -10.80
N ALA A 364 33.37 -15.97 -10.99
CA ALA A 364 33.13 -14.54 -11.11
C ALA A 364 33.55 -14.11 -12.53
N SER A 365 32.64 -13.57 -13.32
CA SER A 365 32.90 -13.23 -14.71
C SER A 365 32.40 -11.84 -15.08
N VAL A 366 33.21 -11.12 -15.84
CA VAL A 366 32.83 -9.88 -16.53
C VAL A 366 32.80 -10.21 -18.01
N SER A 367 31.68 -9.98 -18.67
CA SER A 367 31.51 -10.23 -20.10
C SER A 367 31.00 -8.98 -20.80
N LEU A 368 31.60 -8.69 -21.94
CA LEU A 368 31.27 -7.60 -22.84
C LEU A 368 30.97 -8.22 -24.19
N ASN A 369 29.69 -8.48 -24.46
CA ASN A 369 29.21 -9.08 -25.71
C ASN A 369 28.43 -8.04 -26.48
N THR A 370 29.00 -7.47 -27.54
CA THR A 370 28.37 -6.36 -28.27
C THR A 370 28.68 -6.36 -29.75
N ALA A 371 27.64 -6.16 -30.56
CA ALA A 371 27.72 -5.76 -31.95
C ALA A 371 27.64 -4.23 -32.03
N LEU A 372 28.78 -3.59 -32.26
CA LEU A 372 28.92 -2.15 -32.37
C LEU A 372 28.56 -1.73 -33.80
N ASN A 373 27.46 -1.01 -33.97
CA ASN A 373 27.11 -0.37 -35.24
C ASN A 373 27.87 0.96 -35.42
N ASN A 374 27.76 1.63 -36.57
CA ASN A 374 28.39 2.94 -36.89
C ASN A 374 28.01 4.12 -35.94
N GLY A 375 27.27 3.86 -34.86
CA GLY A 375 26.87 4.84 -33.85
C GLY A 375 27.52 4.62 -32.48
N THR A 376 27.08 5.43 -31.53
CA THR A 376 27.54 5.41 -30.14
C THR A 376 26.83 4.29 -29.36
N ASN A 377 27.56 3.33 -28.80
CA ASN A 377 26.99 2.22 -28.01
C ASN A 377 27.33 2.41 -26.53
N GLN A 378 26.30 2.50 -25.68
CA GLN A 378 26.49 2.58 -24.23
C GLN A 378 26.36 1.21 -23.59
N ILE A 379 27.29 0.88 -22.71
CA ILE A 379 27.37 -0.41 -22.04
C ILE A 379 27.66 -0.16 -20.57
N ALA A 380 26.86 -0.77 -19.70
CA ALA A 380 27.12 -0.82 -18.27
C ALA A 380 27.86 -2.14 -17.96
N PRO A 381 29.11 -2.11 -17.50
CA PRO A 381 29.81 -3.31 -17.05
C PRO A 381 29.07 -3.94 -15.88
N SER A 382 28.90 -5.26 -15.93
CA SER A 382 28.39 -6.04 -14.82
C SER A 382 29.30 -7.24 -14.56
N VAL A 383 29.35 -7.66 -13.28
CA VAL A 383 30.07 -8.85 -12.84
C VAL A 383 29.03 -9.89 -12.45
N ASN A 384 29.05 -11.04 -13.11
CA ASN A 384 28.23 -12.18 -12.75
C ASN A 384 29.01 -13.10 -11.82
N VAL A 385 28.45 -13.40 -10.65
CA VAL A 385 29.00 -14.32 -9.66
C VAL A 385 28.07 -15.52 -9.55
N ALA A 386 28.62 -16.73 -9.65
CA ALA A 386 27.88 -17.97 -9.50
C ALA A 386 28.60 -18.93 -8.55
N ILE A 387 27.83 -19.58 -7.68
CA ILE A 387 28.25 -20.73 -6.88
C ILE A 387 27.45 -21.93 -7.39
N GLU A 388 28.15 -22.95 -7.86
CA GLU A 388 27.57 -24.16 -8.45
C GLU A 388 27.88 -25.38 -7.60
N GLY A 389 26.87 -26.24 -7.44
CA GLY A 389 26.98 -27.44 -6.61
C GLY A 389 27.25 -27.10 -5.15
N GLY A 390 26.66 -26.01 -4.66
CA GLY A 390 26.72 -25.62 -3.26
C GLY A 390 26.03 -26.67 -2.39
N LYS A 391 26.67 -27.02 -1.27
CA LYS A 391 26.13 -27.98 -0.29
C LYS A 391 26.33 -27.45 1.12
N LEU A 392 25.24 -27.30 1.87
CA LEU A 392 25.26 -27.14 3.31
C LEU A 392 25.12 -28.52 3.95
N ILE A 393 26.17 -28.99 4.58
CA ILE A 393 26.21 -30.26 5.32
C ILE A 393 26.12 -29.88 6.79
N ILE A 394 25.04 -30.27 7.47
CA ILE A 394 24.86 -30.07 8.90
C ILE A 394 25.09 -31.42 9.58
N ASP A 395 26.05 -31.46 10.50
CA ASP A 395 26.45 -32.68 11.20
C ASP A 395 26.66 -32.36 12.68
N PHE A 396 25.79 -32.93 13.52
CA PHE A 396 25.77 -32.71 14.97
C PHE A 396 26.59 -33.75 15.74
N SER A 397 27.35 -34.62 15.05
CA SER A 397 28.15 -35.68 15.67
C SER A 397 29.21 -35.16 16.64
N GLU A 398 29.61 -33.89 16.52
CA GLU A 398 30.60 -33.22 17.38
C GLU A 398 29.96 -32.32 18.47
N GLY A 399 28.63 -32.38 18.64
CA GLY A 399 27.92 -31.63 19.69
C GLY A 399 28.33 -32.01 21.12
N ASP A 400 27.91 -31.21 22.10
CA ASP A 400 28.05 -31.56 23.52
C ASP A 400 27.18 -32.77 23.90
N GLY A 401 27.28 -33.26 25.14
CA GLY A 401 26.54 -34.46 25.58
C GLY A 401 25.02 -34.36 25.44
N PHE A 402 24.47 -33.14 25.42
CA PHE A 402 23.03 -32.87 25.24
C PHE A 402 22.65 -32.82 23.75
N ILE A 403 23.42 -32.13 22.93
CA ILE A 403 23.23 -32.10 21.47
C ILE A 403 23.42 -33.49 20.88
N LYS A 404 24.41 -34.26 21.37
CA LYS A 404 24.61 -35.66 20.97
C LYS A 404 23.44 -36.56 21.39
N SER A 405 22.86 -36.37 22.56
CA SER A 405 21.74 -37.24 22.99
C SER A 405 20.46 -37.01 22.19
N ILE A 406 20.29 -35.82 21.60
CA ILE A 406 19.09 -35.45 20.84
C ILE A 406 19.30 -35.53 19.31
N LEU A 407 20.49 -35.18 18.80
CA LEU A 407 20.75 -34.91 17.38
C LEU A 407 21.87 -35.77 16.75
N SER A 408 22.51 -36.69 17.48
CA SER A 408 23.69 -37.44 16.99
C SER A 408 23.47 -38.29 15.74
N ASN A 409 22.23 -38.70 15.45
CA ASN A 409 21.90 -39.50 14.26
C ASN A 409 21.49 -38.64 13.05
N ILE A 410 21.47 -37.31 13.19
CA ILE A 410 20.97 -36.40 12.16
C ILE A 410 22.16 -35.77 11.42
N LYS A 411 22.37 -36.24 10.19
CA LYS A 411 23.25 -35.62 9.20
C LYS A 411 22.42 -35.21 8.00
N THR A 412 22.34 -33.91 7.73
CA THR A 412 21.50 -33.36 6.66
C THR A 412 22.35 -32.66 5.63
N GLU A 413 22.10 -32.92 4.35
CA GLU A 413 22.73 -32.21 3.24
C GLU A 413 21.67 -31.41 2.48
N ALA A 414 21.87 -30.10 2.38
CA ALA A 414 21.04 -29.20 1.60
C ALA A 414 21.85 -28.71 0.40
N SER A 415 21.37 -28.94 -0.81
CA SER A 415 22.04 -28.43 -2.02
C SER A 415 21.44 -27.08 -2.44
N PHE A 416 22.29 -26.17 -2.90
CA PHE A 416 21.87 -24.87 -3.42
C PHE A 416 22.80 -24.42 -4.56
N ASP A 417 22.25 -23.71 -5.52
CA ASP A 417 23.01 -22.94 -6.49
C ASP A 417 22.68 -21.47 -6.28
N LEU A 418 23.69 -20.60 -6.37
CA LEU A 418 23.52 -19.17 -6.16
C LEU A 418 24.05 -18.41 -7.37
N LYS A 419 23.26 -17.47 -7.88
CA LYS A 419 23.67 -16.52 -8.90
C LYS A 419 23.47 -15.12 -8.38
N ALA A 420 24.43 -14.25 -8.66
CA ALA A 420 24.41 -12.85 -8.28
C ALA A 420 24.97 -12.01 -9.43
N ASN A 421 24.46 -10.80 -9.58
CA ASN A 421 24.96 -9.80 -10.50
C ASN A 421 25.42 -8.58 -9.70
N TRP A 422 26.54 -7.99 -10.08
CA TRP A 422 27.00 -6.72 -9.55
C TRP A 422 27.09 -5.71 -10.68
N ASP A 423 26.56 -4.50 -10.46
CA ASP A 423 26.74 -3.36 -11.34
C ASP A 423 27.08 -2.09 -10.54
N ALA A 424 27.66 -1.11 -11.22
CA ALA A 424 28.16 0.10 -10.56
C ALA A 424 27.08 1.10 -10.11
N ALA A 425 25.82 0.91 -10.53
CA ALA A 425 24.70 1.73 -10.09
C ALA A 425 24.02 1.13 -8.85
N ASN A 426 23.92 -0.19 -8.78
CA ASN A 426 23.08 -0.91 -7.85
C ASN A 426 23.84 -1.77 -6.83
N GLY A 427 25.15 -1.98 -7.01
CA GLY A 427 25.93 -2.91 -6.20
C GLY A 427 25.60 -4.37 -6.51
N LEU A 428 25.89 -5.27 -5.55
CA LEU A 428 25.67 -6.71 -5.66
C LEU A 428 24.20 -7.06 -5.38
N ARG A 429 23.58 -7.86 -6.25
CA ARG A 429 22.21 -8.36 -6.16
C ARG A 429 22.15 -9.86 -6.45
N LEU A 430 21.28 -10.60 -5.77
CA LEU A 430 21.01 -12.01 -6.04
C LEU A 430 20.00 -12.15 -7.19
N GLU A 431 20.19 -13.13 -8.07
CA GLU A 431 19.25 -13.48 -9.14
C GLU A 431 18.27 -14.57 -8.67
N GLY A 432 16.97 -14.45 -8.97
CA GLY A 432 16.00 -15.55 -8.84
C GLY A 432 15.00 -15.48 -7.67
N SER A 433 15.10 -14.51 -6.77
CA SER A 433 14.05 -14.18 -5.80
C SER A 433 13.89 -12.66 -5.75
N GLY A 434 12.70 -12.15 -5.44
CA GLY A 434 12.41 -10.70 -5.43
C GLY A 434 13.15 -9.88 -4.35
N GLY A 435 14.23 -10.41 -3.77
CA GLY A 435 14.99 -9.77 -2.69
C GLY A 435 16.30 -10.50 -2.34
N PHE A 436 16.91 -10.09 -1.24
CA PHE A 436 18.17 -10.63 -0.70
C PHE A 436 17.99 -11.96 0.06
N GLU A 437 16.95 -12.74 -0.22
CA GLU A 437 16.51 -13.91 0.57
C GLU A 437 16.48 -15.19 -0.27
N LEU A 438 17.08 -16.27 0.23
CA LEU A 438 17.14 -17.60 -0.38
C LEU A 438 16.56 -18.64 0.59
N LEU A 439 15.59 -19.44 0.16
CA LEU A 439 15.07 -20.56 0.96
C LEU A 439 15.84 -21.85 0.63
N ILE A 440 16.48 -22.42 1.64
CA ILE A 440 17.18 -23.71 1.58
C ILE A 440 16.29 -24.76 2.29
N PRO A 441 15.69 -25.72 1.58
CA PRO A 441 14.88 -26.77 2.20
C PRO A 441 15.77 -27.76 2.98
N LEU A 442 15.40 -28.07 4.22
CA LEU A 442 16.20 -28.90 5.13
C LEU A 442 15.47 -30.17 5.60
N HIS A 443 14.14 -30.15 5.72
CA HIS A 443 13.31 -31.29 6.14
C HIS A 443 13.89 -32.09 7.33
N ILE A 444 14.39 -31.42 8.36
CA ILE A 444 14.99 -32.06 9.55
C ILE A 444 13.89 -32.42 10.55
N ASP A 445 13.70 -33.71 10.82
CA ASP A 445 12.71 -34.20 11.79
C ASP A 445 13.37 -34.43 13.17
N LEU A 446 12.94 -33.66 14.17
CA LEU A 446 13.36 -33.73 15.57
C LEU A 446 12.27 -34.34 16.49
N ALA A 447 11.46 -35.26 15.97
CA ALA A 447 10.35 -35.96 16.63
C ALA A 447 9.15 -35.07 17.03
N LEU A 448 9.37 -34.02 17.83
CA LEU A 448 8.35 -33.02 18.21
C LEU A 448 8.41 -31.75 17.34
N LEU A 449 9.46 -31.59 16.55
CA LEU A 449 9.75 -30.40 15.77
C LEU A 449 10.35 -30.77 14.42
N LEU A 450 9.70 -30.39 13.32
CA LEU A 450 10.17 -30.50 11.96
C LEU A 450 10.68 -29.12 11.50
N ILE A 451 11.94 -29.03 11.08
CA ILE A 451 12.49 -27.83 10.42
C ILE A 451 12.33 -28.03 8.91
N GLU A 452 11.41 -27.30 8.29
CA GLU A 452 11.11 -27.47 6.86
C GLU A 452 12.20 -26.81 5.99
N GLY A 453 12.70 -25.64 6.39
CA GLY A 453 13.77 -24.95 5.68
C GLY A 453 14.37 -23.76 6.44
N ILE A 454 15.48 -23.25 5.92
CA ILE A 454 16.16 -22.02 6.38
C ILE A 454 16.09 -20.97 5.28
N TYR A 455 15.63 -19.78 5.63
CA TYR A 455 15.88 -18.57 4.85
C TYR A 455 17.26 -18.01 5.17
N PHE A 456 18.09 -17.89 4.14
CA PHE A 456 19.34 -17.16 4.16
C PHE A 456 19.13 -15.78 3.54
N LYS A 457 19.32 -14.72 4.33
CA LYS A 457 19.25 -13.33 3.90
C LYS A 457 20.64 -12.71 3.87
N LEU A 458 20.99 -12.01 2.79
CA LEU A 458 22.25 -11.29 2.65
C LEU A 458 22.02 -9.87 2.19
N GLY A 459 21.93 -8.92 3.12
CA GLY A 459 21.71 -7.51 2.82
C GLY A 459 22.90 -6.63 3.20
N PHE A 460 22.91 -5.40 2.68
CA PHE A 460 23.81 -4.35 3.15
C PHE A 460 22.98 -3.19 3.70
N GLU A 461 23.31 -2.72 4.90
CA GLU A 461 22.63 -1.60 5.55
C GLU A 461 23.68 -0.67 6.17
N ASN A 462 23.71 0.61 5.78
CA ASN A 462 24.65 1.60 6.31
C ASN A 462 26.14 1.14 6.25
N SER A 463 26.55 0.52 5.15
CA SER A 463 27.89 -0.09 4.97
C SER A 463 28.22 -1.26 5.92
N LYS A 464 27.22 -1.82 6.59
CA LYS A 464 27.31 -3.07 7.36
C LYS A 464 26.75 -4.21 6.53
N LEU A 465 27.39 -5.36 6.61
CA LEU A 465 26.90 -6.60 6.01
C LEU A 465 25.91 -7.25 6.99
N ASN A 466 24.66 -7.41 6.59
CA ASN A 466 23.64 -8.08 7.38
C ASN A 466 23.41 -9.48 6.83
N VAL A 467 23.73 -10.50 7.63
CA VAL A 467 23.43 -11.90 7.31
C VAL A 467 22.26 -12.35 8.18
N GLY A 468 21.08 -12.53 7.60
CA GLY A 468 19.90 -13.05 8.29
C GLY A 468 19.76 -14.56 8.11
N LEU A 469 19.49 -15.26 9.20
CA LEU A 469 19.09 -16.67 9.17
C LEU A 469 17.73 -16.78 9.84
N SER A 470 16.72 -17.21 9.10
CA SER A 470 15.39 -17.53 9.65
C SER A 470 15.01 -18.96 9.32
N VAL A 471 14.18 -19.60 10.14
CA VAL A 471 13.73 -20.98 9.96
C VAL A 471 12.22 -21.06 9.82
N ILE A 472 11.76 -22.08 9.10
CA ILE A 472 10.37 -22.54 9.12
C ILE A 472 10.30 -23.77 10.01
N ILE A 473 9.50 -23.68 11.07
CA ILE A 473 9.35 -24.72 12.07
C ILE A 473 7.90 -25.22 12.06
N LYS A 474 7.70 -26.53 11.98
CA LYS A 474 6.43 -27.20 12.20
C LYS A 474 6.54 -28.08 13.43
N THR A 475 5.63 -27.96 14.39
CA THR A 475 5.62 -28.78 15.60
C THR A 475 4.26 -29.47 15.76
N ASN A 476 4.31 -30.75 16.12
CA ASN A 476 3.14 -31.55 16.41
C ASN A 476 3.08 -31.74 17.94
N LEU A 477 2.08 -31.11 18.57
CA LEU A 477 1.85 -31.09 20.01
C LEU A 477 0.55 -31.86 20.33
N GLY A 478 0.53 -33.15 19.96
CA GLY A 478 -0.65 -34.01 20.09
C GLY A 478 -1.73 -33.66 19.06
N PRO A 479 -2.95 -33.28 19.46
CA PRO A 479 -4.00 -32.84 18.52
C PRO A 479 -3.76 -31.44 17.94
N LEU A 480 -2.77 -30.71 18.45
CA LEU A 480 -2.40 -29.37 18.00
C LEU A 480 -1.20 -29.46 17.06
N VAL A 481 -1.28 -28.84 15.88
CA VAL A 481 -0.16 -28.63 14.97
C VAL A 481 0.12 -27.13 14.91
N ALA A 482 1.35 -26.71 15.15
CA ALA A 482 1.76 -25.32 15.02
C ALA A 482 2.83 -25.16 13.93
N VAL A 483 2.71 -24.11 13.12
CA VAL A 483 3.69 -23.73 12.10
C VAL A 483 4.16 -22.31 12.41
N ILE A 484 5.47 -22.12 12.53
CA ILE A 484 6.12 -20.86 12.85
C ILE A 484 7.04 -20.53 11.68
N ASP A 485 6.79 -19.40 11.03
CA ASP A 485 7.52 -18.95 9.84
C ASP A 485 8.33 -17.68 10.16
N GLY A 486 9.56 -17.63 9.67
CA GLY A 486 10.41 -16.44 9.70
C GLY A 486 11.14 -16.15 11.01
N ILE A 487 11.03 -17.02 12.02
CA ILE A 487 11.78 -16.86 13.29
C ILE A 487 13.28 -17.03 13.03
N GLY A 488 14.11 -16.14 13.56
CA GLY A 488 15.52 -16.13 13.16
C GLY A 488 16.43 -15.24 13.97
N THR A 489 17.62 -15.04 13.43
CA THR A 489 18.64 -14.12 13.95
C THR A 489 19.30 -13.41 12.77
N ASN A 490 19.50 -12.11 12.90
CA ASN A 490 20.30 -11.32 11.99
C ASN A 490 21.69 -11.07 12.60
N PHE A 491 22.72 -11.20 11.78
CA PHE A 491 24.12 -11.04 12.15
C PHE A 491 24.69 -9.82 11.42
N PRO A 492 24.56 -8.61 12.00
CA PRO A 492 25.23 -7.43 11.46
C PRO A 492 26.75 -7.55 11.65
N ILE A 493 27.49 -7.44 10.56
CA ILE A 493 28.94 -7.49 10.49
C ILE A 493 29.47 -6.13 10.02
N SER A 494 30.40 -5.54 10.79
CA SER A 494 31.13 -4.35 10.39
C SER A 494 32.63 -4.50 10.64
N PHE A 495 33.46 -3.76 9.90
CA PHE A 495 34.91 -3.79 10.03
C PHE A 495 35.40 -2.42 10.50
N PRO A 496 35.75 -2.25 11.79
CA PRO A 496 36.20 -0.96 12.31
C PRO A 496 37.63 -0.62 11.87
N ASP A 497 37.91 0.67 11.62
CA ASP A 497 39.18 1.19 11.08
C ASP A 497 40.40 1.03 12.01
N ASN A 498 40.18 0.63 13.26
CA ASN A 498 41.15 0.46 14.33
C ASN A 498 41.27 -1.01 14.80
N LEU A 499 40.64 -1.98 14.11
CA LEU A 499 40.63 -3.41 14.47
C LEU A 499 40.38 -3.65 15.98
N ASP A 500 39.46 -2.89 16.57
CA ASP A 500 39.03 -3.01 17.97
C ASP A 500 37.72 -3.81 18.11
N GLY A 501 37.37 -4.57 17.07
CA GLY A 501 36.11 -5.29 17.03
C GLY A 501 36.07 -6.43 18.03
N ASN A 502 34.86 -6.90 18.36
CA ASN A 502 34.67 -8.04 19.27
C ASN A 502 35.30 -9.35 18.75
N MET A 503 35.61 -9.45 17.45
CA MET A 503 36.38 -10.54 16.83
C MET A 503 37.79 -10.08 16.42
N SER A 504 38.36 -9.10 17.10
CA SER A 504 39.58 -8.37 16.73
C SER A 504 39.40 -7.55 15.44
N PHE A 505 39.34 -8.18 14.27
CA PHE A 505 39.32 -7.45 12.99
C PHE A 505 37.91 -7.08 12.49
N ALA A 506 36.86 -7.58 13.13
CA ALA A 506 35.46 -7.32 12.78
C ALA A 506 34.59 -7.22 14.04
N ASN A 507 33.47 -6.52 13.92
CA ASN A 507 32.37 -6.53 14.87
C ASN A 507 31.26 -7.43 14.34
N LEU A 508 30.92 -8.47 15.10
CA LEU A 508 29.78 -9.36 14.83
C LEU A 508 28.72 -9.13 15.91
N GLY A 509 27.58 -8.56 15.53
CA GLY A 509 26.39 -8.52 16.39
C GLY A 509 25.47 -9.71 16.15
N SER A 510 24.51 -9.90 17.04
CA SER A 510 23.37 -10.80 16.84
C SER A 510 22.10 -10.12 17.31
N SER A 511 21.06 -10.08 16.48
CA SER A 511 19.74 -9.56 16.84
C SER A 511 18.67 -10.58 16.50
N PHE A 512 17.82 -10.92 17.47
CA PHE A 512 16.70 -11.84 17.27
C PHE A 512 15.67 -11.25 16.29
N VAL A 513 15.20 -12.08 15.37
CA VAL A 513 14.12 -11.76 14.43
C VAL A 513 12.88 -12.55 14.85
N PRO A 514 11.78 -11.88 15.27
CA PRO A 514 10.56 -12.57 15.66
C PRO A 514 9.88 -13.24 14.45
N PRO A 515 9.04 -14.25 14.67
CA PRO A 515 8.29 -14.89 13.59
C PRO A 515 7.35 -13.89 12.89
N THR A 516 7.26 -14.00 11.58
CA THR A 516 6.37 -13.17 10.75
C THR A 516 4.99 -13.81 10.61
N ARG A 517 4.89 -15.14 10.75
CA ARG A 517 3.62 -15.85 10.73
C ARG A 517 3.61 -17.01 11.72
N ILE A 518 2.45 -17.21 12.34
CA ILE A 518 2.16 -18.35 13.20
C ILE A 518 0.83 -18.94 12.74
N GLY A 519 0.83 -20.20 12.32
CA GLY A 519 -0.36 -21.00 12.05
C GLY A 519 -0.58 -22.01 13.16
N LEU A 520 -1.82 -22.20 13.57
CA LEU A 520 -2.23 -23.21 14.54
C LEU A 520 -3.38 -24.02 13.93
N SER A 521 -3.35 -25.33 14.09
CA SER A 521 -4.44 -26.25 13.72
C SER A 521 -4.71 -27.17 14.89
N ILE A 522 -5.97 -27.48 15.13
CA ILE A 522 -6.42 -28.39 16.19
C ILE A 522 -7.43 -29.39 15.62
N ASP A 523 -7.20 -30.68 15.88
CA ASP A 523 -8.20 -31.73 15.66
C ASP A 523 -8.21 -32.68 16.87
N THR A 524 -9.19 -32.49 17.75
CA THR A 524 -9.42 -33.36 18.93
C THR A 524 -10.60 -34.33 18.71
N GLY A 525 -11.16 -34.39 17.50
CA GLY A 525 -12.46 -35.02 17.23
C GLY A 525 -13.67 -34.23 17.75
N VAL A 526 -13.56 -33.58 18.91
CA VAL A 526 -14.61 -32.71 19.50
C VAL A 526 -14.50 -31.27 18.98
N ILE A 527 -13.28 -30.75 18.88
CA ILE A 527 -12.97 -29.42 18.35
C ILE A 527 -12.09 -29.61 17.12
N LYS A 528 -12.54 -29.08 15.98
CA LYS A 528 -11.79 -29.07 14.72
C LYS A 528 -11.65 -27.65 14.22
N GLY A 529 -10.45 -27.24 13.83
CA GLY A 529 -10.26 -25.91 13.29
C GLY A 529 -8.83 -25.45 13.29
N GLY A 530 -8.62 -24.16 13.05
CA GLY A 530 -7.31 -23.56 13.03
C GLY A 530 -7.37 -22.04 13.11
N GLY A 531 -6.20 -21.44 13.25
CA GLY A 531 -6.04 -20.00 13.28
C GLY A 531 -4.70 -19.60 12.68
N PHE A 532 -4.63 -18.34 12.30
CA PHE A 532 -3.46 -17.72 11.72
C PHE A 532 -3.20 -16.39 12.39
N LEU A 533 -1.94 -16.09 12.63
CA LEU A 533 -1.45 -14.79 13.07
C LEU A 533 -0.32 -14.34 12.15
N GLY A 534 -0.54 -13.28 11.40
CA GLY A 534 0.45 -12.60 10.58
C GLY A 534 0.92 -11.32 11.25
N LEU A 535 2.24 -11.13 11.32
CA LEU A 535 2.88 -9.91 11.79
C LEU A 535 3.68 -9.28 10.65
N ASN A 536 3.37 -8.03 10.34
CA ASN A 536 4.18 -7.17 9.50
C ASN A 536 4.70 -5.98 10.32
N VAL A 537 5.88 -6.14 10.91
CA VAL A 537 6.50 -5.14 11.78
C VAL A 537 6.85 -3.85 11.01
N GLU A 538 7.27 -3.97 9.75
CA GLU A 538 7.61 -2.82 8.92
C GLU A 538 6.38 -1.95 8.63
N LYS A 539 5.24 -2.56 8.30
CA LYS A 539 3.96 -1.86 8.10
C LYS A 539 3.23 -1.53 9.40
N GLY A 540 3.66 -2.10 10.53
CA GLY A 540 2.94 -1.98 11.81
C GLY A 540 1.57 -2.66 11.76
N GLU A 541 1.46 -3.82 11.12
CA GLU A 541 0.19 -4.50 10.89
C GLU A 541 0.18 -5.90 11.51
N TYR A 542 -0.85 -6.19 12.30
CA TYR A 542 -1.08 -7.49 12.94
C TYR A 542 -2.43 -8.01 12.48
N ILE A 543 -2.43 -9.23 11.93
CA ILE A 543 -3.62 -9.86 11.36
C ILE A 543 -3.81 -11.19 12.06
N GLY A 544 -4.97 -11.39 12.68
CA GLY A 544 -5.38 -12.66 13.28
C GLY A 544 -6.63 -13.21 12.62
N ALA A 545 -6.69 -14.51 12.41
CA ALA A 545 -7.90 -15.23 12.01
C ALA A 545 -8.04 -16.52 12.80
N LEU A 546 -9.26 -16.95 13.09
CA LEU A 546 -9.59 -18.15 13.84
C LEU A 546 -10.88 -18.74 13.30
N GLU A 547 -10.88 -20.05 13.07
CA GLU A 547 -12.05 -20.84 12.66
C GLU A 547 -12.07 -22.14 13.48
N LEU A 548 -13.12 -22.33 14.28
CA LEU A 548 -13.28 -23.47 15.20
C LEU A 548 -14.69 -24.04 15.08
N SER A 549 -14.80 -25.33 14.77
CA SER A 549 -16.03 -26.11 14.80
C SER A 549 -16.05 -27.02 16.03
N PHE A 550 -17.16 -27.02 16.75
CA PHE A 550 -17.39 -27.85 17.94
C PHE A 550 -18.44 -28.91 17.59
N GLN A 551 -18.01 -30.15 17.35
CA GLN A 551 -18.83 -31.31 16.93
C GLN A 551 -19.95 -30.99 15.91
N GLY A 552 -19.75 -30.00 15.03
CA GLY A 552 -20.76 -29.53 14.08
C GLY A 552 -21.99 -28.83 14.68
N PHE A 553 -22.05 -28.58 16.00
CA PHE A 553 -23.18 -27.87 16.62
C PHE A 553 -22.96 -26.36 16.70
N ILE A 554 -21.71 -25.89 16.79
CA ILE A 554 -21.31 -24.48 16.72
C ILE A 554 -20.07 -24.35 15.85
N ASP A 555 -20.11 -23.43 14.89
CA ASP A 555 -18.97 -22.99 14.09
C ASP A 555 -18.65 -21.52 14.45
N LEU A 556 -17.55 -21.32 15.16
CA LEU A 556 -17.04 -20.01 15.58
C LEU A 556 -15.96 -19.53 14.63
N LYS A 557 -16.10 -18.30 14.16
CA LYS A 557 -15.18 -17.63 13.24
C LYS A 557 -14.83 -16.24 13.78
N ALA A 558 -13.56 -15.87 13.76
CA ALA A 558 -13.09 -14.56 14.19
C ALA A 558 -11.94 -14.05 13.32
N ILE A 559 -11.96 -12.76 13.01
CA ILE A 559 -10.92 -12.06 12.25
C ILE A 559 -10.59 -10.76 12.98
N ALA A 560 -9.31 -10.46 13.17
CA ALA A 560 -8.83 -9.25 13.81
C ALA A 560 -7.72 -8.61 12.97
N ILE A 561 -7.80 -7.29 12.80
CA ILE A 561 -6.78 -6.48 12.13
C ILE A 561 -6.40 -5.34 13.06
N ILE A 562 -5.12 -5.23 13.39
CA ILE A 562 -4.56 -4.15 14.19
C ILE A 562 -3.51 -3.44 13.35
N SER A 563 -3.63 -2.13 13.22
CA SER A 563 -2.63 -1.28 12.56
C SER A 563 -2.07 -0.33 13.61
N THR A 564 -0.74 -0.22 13.72
CA THR A 564 -0.02 0.64 14.68
C THR A 564 0.64 1.84 14.02
N LYS A 565 0.46 2.00 12.71
CA LYS A 565 0.90 3.16 11.92
C LYS A 565 -0.30 3.73 11.18
N MET A 566 -0.43 5.04 11.20
CA MET A 566 -1.47 5.76 10.46
C MET A 566 -1.06 5.91 8.97
N PRO A 567 -1.99 6.22 8.05
CA PRO A 567 -1.69 6.38 6.62
C PRO A 567 -0.63 7.45 6.30
N ASP A 568 -0.42 8.42 7.20
CA ASP A 568 0.60 9.47 7.10
C ASP A 568 1.98 9.05 7.68
N GLY A 569 2.10 7.82 8.19
CA GLY A 569 3.30 7.28 8.81
C GLY A 569 3.46 7.61 10.30
N SER A 570 2.54 8.37 10.89
CA SER A 570 2.57 8.71 12.33
C SER A 570 2.22 7.50 13.21
N GLU A 571 2.68 7.56 14.47
CA GLU A 571 2.31 6.55 15.48
C GLU A 571 0.84 6.70 15.89
N GLY A 572 0.08 5.63 15.75
CA GLY A 572 -1.33 5.57 16.12
C GLY A 572 -1.80 4.13 16.28
N PHE A 573 -3.09 3.90 16.54
CA PHE A 573 -3.62 2.54 16.44
C PHE A 573 -5.01 2.53 15.82
N ALA A 574 -5.28 1.53 14.99
CA ALA A 574 -6.61 1.22 14.48
C ALA A 574 -6.90 -0.27 14.67
N LEU A 575 -8.13 -0.59 15.04
CA LEU A 575 -8.57 -1.95 15.36
C LEU A 575 -9.81 -2.29 14.53
N LEU A 576 -9.86 -3.49 13.99
CA LEU A 576 -11.07 -4.11 13.44
C LEU A 576 -11.16 -5.53 13.96
N ILE A 577 -12.31 -5.91 14.49
CA ILE A 577 -12.62 -7.28 14.93
C ILE A 577 -13.96 -7.68 14.33
N LEU A 578 -14.01 -8.81 13.65
CA LEU A 578 -15.21 -9.48 13.17
C LEU A 578 -15.33 -10.82 13.88
N VAL A 579 -16.46 -11.11 14.51
CA VAL A 579 -16.73 -12.40 15.15
C VAL A 579 -18.11 -12.88 14.70
N THR A 580 -18.20 -14.14 14.26
CA THR A 580 -19.45 -14.78 13.87
C THR A 580 -19.52 -16.19 14.44
N ALA A 581 -20.70 -16.61 14.86
CA ALA A 581 -20.99 -17.95 15.31
C ALA A 581 -22.23 -18.48 14.56
N GLU A 582 -22.09 -19.61 13.90
CA GLU A 582 -23.19 -20.36 13.28
C GLU A 582 -23.47 -21.60 14.14
N PHE A 583 -24.73 -22.02 14.26
CA PHE A 583 -25.12 -23.14 15.11
C PHE A 583 -26.32 -23.89 14.53
N VAL A 584 -26.65 -25.05 15.11
CA VAL A 584 -27.86 -25.80 14.75
C VAL A 584 -29.09 -24.87 14.83
N PRO A 585 -29.90 -24.75 13.77
CA PRO A 585 -30.97 -23.77 13.71
C PRO A 585 -31.90 -23.79 14.94
N ILE A 586 -32.01 -22.66 15.65
CA ILE A 586 -32.87 -22.51 16.83
C ILE A 586 -34.23 -21.96 16.39
N GLN A 587 -35.31 -22.70 16.62
CA GLN A 587 -36.66 -22.28 16.24
C GLN A 587 -37.10 -21.02 17.01
N LEU A 588 -37.50 -19.97 16.27
CA LEU A 588 -38.04 -18.71 16.78
C LEU A 588 -39.59 -18.64 16.68
N GLY A 589 -40.21 -19.62 16.02
CA GLY A 589 -41.66 -19.67 15.77
C GLY A 589 -42.04 -19.25 14.35
N PHE A 590 -43.28 -19.54 13.92
CA PHE A 590 -43.80 -19.22 12.57
C PHE A 590 -42.91 -19.69 11.41
N GLY A 591 -42.14 -20.76 11.62
CA GLY A 591 -41.20 -21.30 10.64
C GLY A 591 -39.84 -20.57 10.56
N PHE A 592 -39.61 -19.52 11.37
CA PHE A 592 -38.32 -18.83 11.43
C PHE A 592 -37.34 -19.51 12.38
N THR A 593 -36.09 -19.63 11.95
CA THR A 593 -35.00 -20.18 12.75
C THR A 593 -33.85 -19.18 12.85
N LEU A 594 -33.19 -19.12 14.00
CA LEU A 594 -31.91 -18.42 14.15
C LEU A 594 -30.79 -19.40 13.81
N ILE A 595 -29.98 -19.08 12.81
CA ILE A 595 -28.90 -19.94 12.32
C ILE A 595 -27.54 -19.45 12.81
N GLY A 596 -27.39 -18.13 13.02
CA GLY A 596 -26.14 -17.57 13.48
C GLY A 596 -26.25 -16.13 13.98
N VAL A 597 -25.27 -15.74 14.77
CA VAL A 597 -25.10 -14.39 15.31
C VAL A 597 -23.67 -13.92 15.08
N GLY A 598 -23.49 -12.61 14.91
CA GLY A 598 -22.17 -12.04 14.72
C GLY A 598 -22.10 -10.59 15.13
N GLY A 599 -20.90 -10.04 15.07
CA GLY A 599 -20.64 -8.65 15.37
C GLY A 599 -19.32 -8.21 14.78
N LEU A 600 -19.29 -6.98 14.26
CA LEU A 600 -18.06 -6.28 13.91
C LEU A 600 -17.89 -5.07 14.83
N LEU A 601 -16.67 -4.89 15.31
CA LEU A 601 -16.25 -3.74 16.12
C LEU A 601 -15.03 -3.13 15.46
N ALA A 602 -15.05 -1.82 15.23
CA ALA A 602 -13.90 -1.11 14.71
C ALA A 602 -13.62 0.18 15.50
N VAL A 603 -12.33 0.46 15.74
CA VAL A 603 -11.84 1.65 16.44
C VAL A 603 -10.87 2.38 15.54
N ASN A 604 -11.01 3.69 15.42
CA ASN A 604 -10.26 4.53 14.48
C ASN A 604 -10.39 4.05 13.04
N ARG A 605 -11.61 3.62 12.67
CA ARG A 605 -12.01 3.22 11.33
C ARG A 605 -13.43 3.71 11.07
N ARG A 606 -13.68 4.19 9.85
CA ARG A 606 -14.97 4.70 9.41
C ARG A 606 -15.59 3.77 8.37
N THR A 607 -16.89 3.85 8.16
CA THR A 607 -17.56 3.09 7.09
C THR A 607 -17.48 3.84 5.77
N GLU A 608 -16.96 3.21 4.73
CA GLU A 608 -16.92 3.77 3.37
C GLU A 608 -18.16 3.32 2.57
N VAL A 609 -19.13 4.23 2.42
CA VAL A 609 -20.45 3.93 1.85
C VAL A 609 -20.37 3.52 0.38
N ASP A 610 -19.49 4.15 -0.40
CA ASP A 610 -19.37 3.83 -1.81
C ASP A 610 -18.72 2.45 -2.03
N ALA A 611 -17.82 2.04 -1.14
CA ALA A 611 -17.28 0.68 -1.11
C ALA A 611 -18.38 -0.36 -0.78
N LEU A 612 -19.33 -0.04 0.11
CA LEU A 612 -20.49 -0.90 0.38
C LEU A 612 -21.46 -1.00 -0.81
N LYS A 613 -21.73 0.13 -1.49
CA LYS A 613 -22.57 0.15 -2.71
C LYS A 613 -21.95 -0.69 -3.83
N GLU A 614 -20.63 -0.68 -3.97
CA GLU A 614 -19.97 -1.56 -4.92
C GLU A 614 -19.93 -3.01 -4.42
N GLY A 615 -19.76 -3.20 -3.10
CA GLY A 615 -19.79 -4.49 -2.43
C GLY A 615 -21.07 -5.29 -2.68
N ILE A 616 -22.25 -4.64 -2.70
CA ILE A 616 -23.52 -5.33 -3.02
C ILE A 616 -23.57 -5.81 -4.48
N ARG A 617 -22.85 -5.15 -5.42
CA ARG A 617 -22.75 -5.57 -6.83
C ARG A 617 -21.70 -6.67 -7.05
N THR A 618 -20.56 -6.58 -6.38
CA THR A 618 -19.44 -7.55 -6.51
C THR A 618 -19.62 -8.79 -5.64
N GLY A 619 -20.51 -8.73 -4.65
CA GLY A 619 -20.72 -9.81 -3.67
C GLY A 619 -19.74 -9.80 -2.49
N ALA A 620 -18.92 -8.74 -2.34
CA ALA A 620 -17.98 -8.58 -1.22
C ALA A 620 -18.68 -8.52 0.15
N VAL A 621 -19.99 -8.26 0.19
CA VAL A 621 -20.82 -8.30 1.41
C VAL A 621 -20.72 -9.63 2.16
N LYS A 622 -20.50 -10.75 1.46
CA LYS A 622 -20.32 -12.07 2.07
C LYS A 622 -19.05 -12.16 2.92
N SER A 623 -17.99 -11.44 2.53
CA SER A 623 -16.73 -11.35 3.29
C SER A 623 -16.91 -10.57 4.61
N ILE A 624 -17.96 -9.74 4.71
CA ILE A 624 -18.18 -8.80 5.81
C ILE A 624 -19.20 -9.35 6.83
N LEU A 625 -20.28 -9.99 6.36
CA LEU A 625 -21.36 -10.49 7.22
C LEU A 625 -21.01 -11.83 7.89
N PHE A 626 -21.04 -12.92 7.12
CA PHE A 626 -20.74 -14.28 7.58
C PHE A 626 -19.76 -14.93 6.60
N PRO A 627 -18.45 -14.67 6.75
CA PRO A 627 -17.45 -15.23 5.84
C PRO A 627 -17.41 -16.76 5.93
N GLN A 628 -17.11 -17.39 4.79
CA GLN A 628 -16.94 -18.84 4.67
C GLN A 628 -15.51 -19.15 4.28
N ASP A 629 -14.98 -20.27 4.80
CA ASP A 629 -13.63 -20.76 4.50
C ASP A 629 -12.57 -19.66 4.68
N ILE A 630 -12.42 -19.22 5.94
CA ILE A 630 -11.59 -18.05 6.27
C ILE A 630 -10.14 -18.34 5.95
N VAL A 631 -9.67 -19.56 6.24
CA VAL A 631 -8.27 -19.95 6.07
C VAL A 631 -7.83 -19.82 4.61
N ASN A 632 -8.65 -20.27 3.64
CA ASN A 632 -8.30 -20.19 2.23
C ASN A 632 -8.53 -18.78 1.61
N ASN A 633 -9.47 -18.00 2.14
CA ASN A 633 -9.87 -16.71 1.57
C ASN A 633 -9.35 -15.49 2.34
N ILE A 634 -8.46 -15.68 3.32
CA ILE A 634 -8.07 -14.64 4.29
C ILE A 634 -7.54 -13.36 3.63
N THR A 635 -6.73 -13.47 2.58
CA THR A 635 -6.18 -12.31 1.86
C THR A 635 -7.27 -11.45 1.24
N ARG A 636 -8.28 -12.09 0.64
CA ARG A 636 -9.44 -11.39 0.07
C ARG A 636 -10.29 -10.77 1.16
N ILE A 637 -10.60 -11.51 2.23
CA ILE A 637 -11.43 -11.01 3.34
C ILE A 637 -10.78 -9.78 3.99
N ILE A 638 -9.47 -9.81 4.23
CA ILE A 638 -8.73 -8.67 4.80
C ILE A 638 -8.79 -7.47 3.86
N SER A 639 -8.56 -7.67 2.56
CA SER A 639 -8.64 -6.59 1.57
C SER A 639 -10.04 -5.96 1.54
N ASP A 640 -11.09 -6.78 1.50
CA ASP A 640 -12.49 -6.32 1.51
C ASP A 640 -12.79 -5.53 2.80
N LEU A 641 -12.38 -6.03 3.97
CA LEU A 641 -12.58 -5.36 5.26
C LEU A 641 -11.82 -4.04 5.35
N GLN A 642 -10.59 -3.95 4.83
CA GLN A 642 -9.80 -2.72 4.82
C GLN A 642 -10.37 -1.67 3.85
N GLN A 643 -10.91 -2.11 2.70
CA GLN A 643 -11.53 -1.22 1.73
C GLN A 643 -12.86 -0.66 2.25
N VAL A 644 -13.68 -1.47 2.92
CA VAL A 644 -14.98 -1.05 3.47
C VAL A 644 -14.81 -0.24 4.76
N PHE A 645 -13.83 -0.59 5.60
CA PHE A 645 -13.58 0.05 6.88
C PHE A 645 -12.16 0.65 6.95
N PRO A 646 -11.87 1.70 6.16
CA PRO A 646 -10.56 2.35 6.16
C PRO A 646 -10.25 3.05 7.48
N ILE A 647 -8.96 3.26 7.75
CA ILE A 647 -8.47 3.93 8.95
C ILE A 647 -8.91 5.40 8.94
N SER A 648 -9.54 5.84 10.03
CA SER A 648 -9.98 7.22 10.25
C SER A 648 -10.00 7.52 11.73
N GLU A 649 -9.17 8.44 12.19
CA GLU A 649 -9.05 8.74 13.62
C GLU A 649 -10.34 9.29 14.23
N GLY A 650 -10.64 8.92 15.48
CA GLY A 650 -11.77 9.46 16.24
C GLY A 650 -13.13 8.89 15.85
N THR A 651 -13.16 7.82 15.06
CA THR A 651 -14.37 7.09 14.66
C THR A 651 -14.46 5.73 15.33
N PHE A 652 -15.69 5.27 15.56
CA PHE A 652 -15.97 3.99 16.20
C PHE A 652 -17.20 3.34 15.58
N ILE A 653 -17.10 2.06 15.26
CA ILE A 653 -18.15 1.29 14.58
C ILE A 653 -18.56 0.11 15.44
N ILE A 654 -19.87 -0.06 15.60
CA ILE A 654 -20.48 -1.29 16.10
C ILE A 654 -21.44 -1.81 15.03
N ALA A 655 -21.31 -3.09 14.69
CA ALA A 655 -22.10 -3.73 13.66
C ALA A 655 -22.61 -5.12 14.09
N PRO A 656 -23.68 -5.23 14.89
CA PRO A 656 -24.33 -6.50 15.18
C PRO A 656 -24.89 -7.14 13.91
N MET A 657 -24.81 -8.47 13.85
CA MET A 657 -25.23 -9.28 12.71
C MET A 657 -26.03 -10.50 13.17
N ALA A 658 -26.99 -10.91 12.34
CA ALA A 658 -27.80 -12.10 12.56
C ALA A 658 -28.06 -12.82 11.22
N LYS A 659 -28.15 -14.14 11.30
CA LYS A 659 -28.52 -15.02 10.19
C LYS A 659 -29.80 -15.77 10.56
N ILE A 660 -30.87 -15.50 9.83
CA ILE A 660 -32.22 -16.02 10.10
C ILE A 660 -32.65 -16.89 8.92
N GLY A 661 -33.13 -18.09 9.19
CA GLY A 661 -33.74 -18.99 8.23
C GLY A 661 -35.27 -18.96 8.31
N TRP A 662 -35.93 -19.40 7.24
CA TRP A 662 -37.36 -19.69 7.22
C TRP A 662 -37.65 -20.97 6.43
N GLY A 663 -38.48 -21.85 7.01
CA GLY A 663 -38.80 -23.18 6.50
C GLY A 663 -37.89 -24.28 7.06
N THR A 664 -38.35 -25.54 7.00
CA THR A 664 -37.59 -26.71 7.46
C THR A 664 -37.65 -27.82 6.39
N PRO A 665 -36.57 -28.12 5.65
CA PRO A 665 -35.25 -27.45 5.66
C PRO A 665 -35.33 -25.98 5.22
N THR A 666 -34.33 -25.16 5.58
CA THR A 666 -34.32 -23.71 5.31
C THR A 666 -34.51 -23.42 3.82
N LEU A 667 -35.63 -22.80 3.47
CA LEU A 667 -35.97 -22.40 2.09
C LEU A 667 -35.48 -20.99 1.78
N ILE A 668 -35.58 -20.10 2.77
CA ILE A 668 -35.17 -18.70 2.69
C ILE A 668 -34.19 -18.43 3.83
N SER A 669 -33.06 -17.79 3.54
CA SER A 669 -32.11 -17.32 4.54
C SER A 669 -31.84 -15.83 4.36
N LEU A 670 -31.84 -15.09 5.47
CA LEU A 670 -31.49 -13.69 5.54
C LEU A 670 -30.26 -13.51 6.43
N GLU A 671 -29.15 -13.09 5.84
CA GLU A 671 -27.97 -12.58 6.55
C GLU A 671 -28.12 -11.06 6.64
N MET A 672 -28.11 -10.48 7.83
CA MET A 672 -28.31 -9.05 8.04
C MET A 672 -27.34 -8.50 9.07
N GLY A 673 -26.76 -7.32 8.78
CA GLY A 673 -25.92 -6.54 9.68
C GLY A 673 -26.41 -5.11 9.79
N ILE A 674 -26.39 -4.57 11.01
CA ILE A 674 -26.76 -3.18 11.29
C ILE A 674 -25.50 -2.45 11.75
N ILE A 675 -24.93 -1.62 10.88
CA ILE A 675 -23.71 -0.86 11.14
C ILE A 675 -24.09 0.51 11.69
N ILE A 676 -23.52 0.83 12.85
CA ILE A 676 -23.66 2.12 13.53
C ILE A 676 -22.27 2.77 13.57
N ASP A 677 -22.12 3.89 12.88
CA ASP A 677 -20.91 4.72 12.88
C ASP A 677 -21.04 5.84 13.92
N ILE A 678 -19.98 6.16 14.65
CA ILE A 678 -19.94 7.20 15.70
C ILE A 678 -18.70 8.06 15.45
N PRO A 679 -18.81 9.40 15.38
CA PRO A 679 -19.91 10.26 15.84
C PRO A 679 -21.01 10.57 14.82
N ALA A 680 -20.86 10.16 13.55
CA ALA A 680 -21.83 10.46 12.50
C ALA A 680 -23.08 9.59 12.65
N THR A 681 -24.22 10.15 13.03
CA THR A 681 -25.49 9.43 13.21
C THR A 681 -26.10 8.94 11.88
N LYS A 682 -25.46 7.96 11.24
CA LYS A 682 -26.00 7.21 10.10
C LYS A 682 -26.23 5.77 10.54
N LEU A 683 -27.41 5.23 10.25
CA LEU A 683 -27.71 3.82 10.42
C LEU A 683 -27.59 3.13 9.06
N ILE A 684 -26.67 2.18 8.95
CA ILE A 684 -26.48 1.43 7.71
C ILE A 684 -26.94 -0.01 7.94
N ILE A 685 -27.81 -0.51 7.06
CA ILE A 685 -28.35 -1.87 7.10
C ILE A 685 -27.83 -2.60 5.87
N LEU A 686 -27.03 -3.64 6.08
CA LEU A 686 -26.45 -4.45 5.02
C LEU A 686 -27.01 -5.86 5.09
N GLY A 687 -27.39 -6.46 3.97
CA GLY A 687 -27.90 -7.82 4.02
C GLY A 687 -27.85 -8.59 2.71
N VAL A 688 -27.98 -9.91 2.85
CA VAL A 688 -28.04 -10.89 1.76
C VAL A 688 -29.24 -11.80 2.01
N LEU A 689 -30.26 -11.67 1.18
CA LEU A 689 -31.42 -12.55 1.15
C LEU A 689 -31.17 -13.64 0.12
N ARG A 690 -31.33 -14.91 0.49
CA ARG A 690 -31.22 -16.07 -0.40
C ARG A 690 -32.48 -16.92 -0.31
N CYS A 691 -32.99 -17.35 -1.46
CA CYS A 691 -34.04 -18.34 -1.59
C CYS A 691 -33.56 -19.39 -2.59
N ILE A 692 -33.39 -20.62 -2.12
CA ILE A 692 -32.89 -21.72 -2.93
C ILE A 692 -33.90 -22.87 -2.85
N LEU A 693 -34.49 -23.22 -3.99
CA LEU A 693 -35.55 -24.23 -4.09
C LEU A 693 -35.23 -25.26 -5.18
N PRO A 694 -35.51 -26.56 -4.96
CA PRO A 694 -35.91 -27.18 -3.70
C PRO A 694 -34.74 -27.45 -2.74
N THR A 695 -33.52 -27.68 -3.26
CA THR A 695 -32.30 -27.94 -2.49
C THR A 695 -31.09 -27.23 -3.13
N GLU A 696 -30.00 -27.04 -2.38
CA GLU A 696 -28.75 -26.41 -2.88
C GLU A 696 -27.99 -27.25 -3.92
N GLU A 697 -28.12 -28.58 -3.88
CA GLU A 697 -27.44 -29.49 -4.80
C GLU A 697 -28.06 -29.49 -6.20
N ALA A 698 -29.37 -29.22 -6.29
CA ALA A 698 -30.12 -29.20 -7.55
C ALA A 698 -31.13 -28.02 -7.58
N PRO A 699 -30.66 -26.76 -7.56
CA PRO A 699 -31.53 -25.60 -7.43
C PRO A 699 -32.29 -25.32 -8.74
N LEU A 700 -33.62 -25.41 -8.70
CA LEU A 700 -34.52 -24.94 -9.76
C LEU A 700 -34.68 -23.42 -9.72
N LEU A 701 -34.71 -22.84 -8.52
CA LEU A 701 -34.63 -21.40 -8.30
C LEU A 701 -33.47 -21.13 -7.35
N LYS A 702 -32.55 -20.27 -7.77
CA LYS A 702 -31.54 -19.66 -6.93
C LYS A 702 -31.74 -18.16 -7.00
N LEU A 703 -32.39 -17.58 -6.01
CA LEU A 703 -32.57 -16.13 -5.91
C LEU A 703 -31.67 -15.61 -4.80
N GLN A 704 -30.74 -14.72 -5.12
CA GLN A 704 -29.94 -14.02 -4.13
C GLN A 704 -30.02 -12.50 -4.39
N VAL A 705 -30.46 -11.78 -3.37
CA VAL A 705 -30.59 -10.32 -3.36
C VAL A 705 -29.63 -9.77 -2.32
N ASN A 706 -28.63 -9.00 -2.75
CA ASN A 706 -27.77 -8.23 -1.86
C ASN A 706 -28.36 -6.84 -1.72
N PHE A 707 -28.50 -6.32 -0.51
CA PHE A 707 -29.09 -5.00 -0.28
C PHE A 707 -28.33 -4.15 0.73
N LEU A 708 -28.44 -2.83 0.56
CA LEU A 708 -27.86 -1.79 1.39
C LEU A 708 -28.93 -0.73 1.65
N GLY A 709 -29.32 -0.55 2.91
CA GLY A 709 -30.14 0.54 3.40
C GLY A 709 -29.28 1.54 4.19
N ILE A 710 -29.54 2.83 4.03
CA ILE A 710 -28.87 3.90 4.77
C ILE A 710 -29.95 4.87 5.23
N ILE A 711 -29.99 5.11 6.53
CA ILE A 711 -30.84 6.11 7.15
C ILE A 711 -29.93 7.24 7.64
N ASP A 712 -29.99 8.37 6.95
CA ASP A 712 -29.43 9.62 7.41
C ASP A 712 -30.57 10.46 8.00
N PHE A 713 -30.58 10.60 9.33
CA PHE A 713 -31.67 11.31 10.02
C PHE A 713 -31.84 12.77 9.57
N SER A 714 -30.81 13.38 8.95
CA SER A 714 -30.86 14.74 8.44
C SER A 714 -31.30 14.85 6.98
N GLN A 715 -31.04 13.84 6.15
CA GLN A 715 -31.21 13.92 4.69
C GLN A 715 -32.29 12.98 4.12
N GLY A 716 -32.45 11.77 4.67
CA GLY A 716 -33.32 10.78 4.07
C GLY A 716 -32.98 9.31 4.30
N ILE A 717 -33.78 8.45 3.69
CA ILE A 717 -33.56 7.01 3.53
C ILE A 717 -33.12 6.74 2.09
N SER A 718 -32.06 5.96 1.94
CA SER A 718 -31.67 5.35 0.67
C SER A 718 -31.58 3.84 0.83
N PHE A 719 -32.15 3.09 -0.12
CA PHE A 719 -32.07 1.64 -0.15
C PHE A 719 -31.74 1.18 -1.56
N ASN A 720 -30.81 0.25 -1.69
CA ASN A 720 -30.40 -0.36 -2.93
C ASN A 720 -30.42 -1.88 -2.77
N ALA A 721 -30.90 -2.59 -3.79
CA ALA A 721 -30.90 -4.03 -3.84
C ALA A 721 -30.47 -4.51 -5.23
N VAL A 722 -29.67 -5.57 -5.29
CA VAL A 722 -29.08 -6.10 -6.53
C VAL A 722 -29.26 -7.61 -6.57
N LEU A 723 -29.76 -8.13 -7.69
CA LEU A 723 -29.75 -9.56 -7.97
C LEU A 723 -28.32 -10.01 -8.26
N PHE A 724 -27.83 -10.97 -7.47
CA PHE A 724 -26.48 -11.50 -7.57
C PHE A 724 -26.52 -13.01 -7.80
N ASP A 725 -25.78 -13.52 -8.78
CA ASP A 725 -25.72 -14.96 -9.16
C ASP A 725 -27.09 -15.68 -9.10
N SER A 726 -28.14 -14.99 -9.55
CA SER A 726 -29.51 -15.47 -9.48
C SER A 726 -29.89 -16.21 -10.77
N ARG A 727 -30.58 -17.33 -10.63
CA ARG A 727 -30.96 -18.22 -11.74
C ARG A 727 -32.34 -18.83 -11.52
N LEU A 728 -33.08 -18.97 -12.61
CA LEU A 728 -34.31 -19.76 -12.69
C LEU A 728 -34.08 -20.83 -13.75
N LEU A 729 -34.03 -22.10 -13.35
CA LEU A 729 -33.60 -23.23 -14.17
C LEU A 729 -32.21 -22.94 -14.78
N ALA A 730 -32.10 -22.94 -16.12
CA ALA A 730 -30.88 -22.58 -16.84
C ALA A 730 -30.73 -21.06 -17.10
N PHE A 731 -31.75 -20.26 -16.79
CA PHE A 731 -31.81 -18.85 -17.18
C PHE A 731 -31.23 -17.95 -16.10
N THR A 732 -30.31 -17.07 -16.49
CA THR A 732 -29.70 -16.09 -15.58
C THR A 732 -30.65 -14.92 -15.33
N LEU A 733 -30.80 -14.53 -14.07
CA LEU A 733 -31.57 -13.37 -13.62
C LEU A 733 -30.61 -12.27 -13.14
N THR A 734 -30.78 -11.06 -13.67
CA THR A 734 -30.00 -9.87 -13.25
C THR A 734 -30.91 -8.68 -13.09
N GLY A 735 -30.55 -7.71 -12.26
CA GLY A 735 -31.30 -6.46 -12.15
C GLY A 735 -31.09 -5.76 -10.81
N GLU A 736 -31.53 -4.51 -10.74
CA GLU A 736 -31.36 -3.65 -9.58
C GLU A 736 -32.69 -3.02 -9.14
N MET A 737 -32.79 -2.71 -7.85
CA MET A 737 -33.89 -1.97 -7.23
C MET A 737 -33.32 -0.86 -6.36
N ALA A 738 -34.00 0.28 -6.34
CA ALA A 738 -33.65 1.41 -5.49
C ALA A 738 -34.89 2.09 -4.91
N LEU A 739 -34.79 2.53 -3.66
CA LEU A 739 -35.74 3.42 -3.00
C LEU A 739 -34.99 4.64 -2.47
N ARG A 740 -35.55 5.83 -2.69
CA ARG A 740 -35.05 7.11 -2.17
C ARG A 740 -36.23 7.84 -1.54
N ILE A 741 -36.06 8.24 -0.28
CA ILE A 741 -36.99 9.07 0.47
C ILE A 741 -36.17 10.19 1.09
N GLY A 742 -36.16 11.38 0.50
CA GLY A 742 -35.48 12.56 1.03
C GLY A 742 -36.44 13.49 1.76
N TRP A 743 -35.94 14.16 2.79
CA TRP A 743 -36.60 15.25 3.51
C TRP A 743 -35.60 16.38 3.77
N GLY A 744 -36.08 17.53 4.27
CA GLY A 744 -35.23 18.72 4.43
C GLY A 744 -34.95 19.38 3.08
N ASP A 745 -33.70 19.79 2.83
CA ASP A 745 -33.32 20.66 1.70
C ASP A 745 -33.51 20.06 0.29
N LYS A 746 -33.79 18.75 0.17
CA LYS A 746 -33.99 18.04 -1.11
C LYS A 746 -35.06 16.94 -0.99
N PRO A 747 -36.35 17.29 -0.90
CA PRO A 747 -37.41 16.30 -0.80
C PRO A 747 -37.51 15.49 -2.09
N ILE A 748 -37.42 14.17 -1.98
CA ILE A 748 -37.51 13.27 -3.14
C ILE A 748 -38.17 11.95 -2.74
N PHE A 749 -39.09 11.46 -3.59
CA PHE A 749 -39.61 10.10 -3.47
C PHE A 749 -39.43 9.39 -4.80
N VAL A 750 -38.65 8.30 -4.78
CA VAL A 750 -38.39 7.46 -5.95
C VAL A 750 -38.32 6.01 -5.52
N LEU A 751 -39.14 5.16 -6.12
CA LEU A 751 -39.04 3.70 -6.07
C LEU A 751 -38.84 3.20 -7.49
N SER A 752 -37.71 2.54 -7.77
CA SER A 752 -37.42 1.99 -9.10
C SER A 752 -36.94 0.55 -8.99
N VAL A 753 -37.48 -0.31 -9.85
CA VAL A 753 -37.09 -1.70 -10.05
C VAL A 753 -36.75 -1.83 -11.52
N GLY A 754 -35.47 -2.02 -11.84
CA GLY A 754 -35.00 -2.11 -13.22
C GLY A 754 -34.76 -0.77 -13.93
N GLY A 755 -34.89 0.37 -13.27
CA GLY A 755 -34.61 1.70 -13.86
C GLY A 755 -35.87 2.50 -14.21
N PHE A 756 -35.72 3.46 -15.13
CA PHE A 756 -36.73 4.47 -15.46
C PHE A 756 -37.08 4.45 -16.94
N HIS A 757 -38.17 5.15 -17.29
CA HIS A 757 -38.54 5.41 -18.66
C HIS A 757 -37.44 6.19 -19.40
N PRO A 758 -37.07 5.83 -20.65
CA PRO A 758 -35.95 6.47 -21.37
C PRO A 758 -36.04 7.99 -21.51
N SER A 759 -37.25 8.53 -21.65
CA SER A 759 -37.50 9.97 -21.76
C SER A 759 -37.65 10.70 -20.42
N PHE A 760 -37.51 10.02 -19.28
CA PHE A 760 -37.63 10.64 -17.96
C PHE A 760 -36.28 11.26 -17.56
N ASN A 761 -36.24 12.60 -17.48
CA ASN A 761 -34.98 13.34 -17.27
C ASN A 761 -34.67 13.64 -15.79
N GLU A 762 -35.65 13.51 -14.90
CA GLU A 762 -35.53 13.82 -13.46
C GLU A 762 -34.94 12.65 -12.64
N VAL A 763 -34.15 11.77 -13.28
CA VAL A 763 -33.53 10.62 -12.60
C VAL A 763 -32.40 11.11 -11.68
N PRO A 764 -32.41 10.73 -10.39
CA PRO A 764 -31.29 10.98 -9.48
C PRO A 764 -29.97 10.51 -10.08
N THR A 765 -28.90 11.28 -9.91
CA THR A 765 -27.61 11.03 -10.55
C THR A 765 -27.03 9.67 -10.22
N ASP A 766 -27.24 9.16 -9.00
CA ASP A 766 -26.80 7.85 -8.54
C ASP A 766 -27.60 6.68 -9.13
N LEU A 767 -28.76 6.94 -9.76
CA LEU A 767 -29.68 5.94 -10.31
C LEU A 767 -29.74 5.91 -11.84
N ARG A 768 -29.00 6.77 -12.55
CA ARG A 768 -29.04 6.87 -14.03
C ARG A 768 -28.65 5.58 -14.75
N ASN A 769 -27.80 4.75 -14.14
CA ASN A 769 -27.25 3.54 -14.76
C ASN A 769 -27.79 2.25 -14.13
N MET A 770 -29.01 2.27 -13.58
CA MET A 770 -29.63 1.07 -13.01
C MET A 770 -29.84 -0.02 -14.05
N LYS A 771 -29.51 -1.27 -13.70
CA LYS A 771 -29.71 -2.42 -14.59
C LYS A 771 -31.18 -2.87 -14.57
N ARG A 772 -31.77 -3.02 -15.76
CA ARG A 772 -33.11 -3.60 -15.97
C ARG A 772 -33.20 -5.01 -15.39
N ILE A 773 -34.35 -5.37 -14.83
CA ILE A 773 -34.62 -6.76 -14.44
C ILE A 773 -34.66 -7.58 -15.72
N THR A 774 -33.70 -8.48 -15.89
CA THR A 774 -33.48 -9.21 -17.14
C THR A 774 -33.40 -10.70 -16.86
N ILE A 775 -34.18 -11.48 -17.62
CA ILE A 775 -34.02 -12.93 -17.73
C ILE A 775 -33.40 -13.28 -19.09
N SER A 776 -32.29 -14.01 -19.05
CA SER A 776 -31.62 -14.50 -20.26
C SER A 776 -32.14 -15.88 -20.60
N LEU A 777 -33.00 -15.97 -21.61
CA LEU A 777 -33.60 -17.23 -22.07
C LEU A 777 -32.61 -18.06 -22.90
N LEU A 778 -31.72 -17.40 -23.63
CA LEU A 778 -30.56 -18.04 -24.27
C LEU A 778 -29.33 -17.22 -23.92
N SER A 779 -28.46 -17.78 -23.08
CA SER A 779 -27.29 -17.09 -22.50
C SER A 779 -26.01 -17.27 -23.32
N GLY A 780 -26.06 -17.98 -24.46
CA GLY A 780 -24.92 -18.21 -25.33
C GLY A 780 -24.44 -16.93 -26.02
N LYS A 781 -23.20 -16.93 -26.55
CA LYS A 781 -22.73 -15.81 -27.41
C LYS A 781 -23.60 -15.67 -28.66
N ASN A 782 -24.14 -16.79 -29.13
CA ASN A 782 -24.98 -16.92 -30.31
C ASN A 782 -25.65 -18.32 -30.32
N PRO A 783 -26.99 -18.45 -30.39
CA PRO A 783 -27.99 -17.38 -30.32
C PRO A 783 -28.19 -16.85 -28.88
N ARG A 784 -28.67 -15.61 -28.76
CA ARG A 784 -29.07 -14.96 -27.50
C ARG A 784 -30.51 -14.45 -27.56
N ILE A 785 -31.25 -14.66 -26.48
CA ILE A 785 -32.61 -14.13 -26.28
C ILE A 785 -32.70 -13.64 -24.85
N SER A 786 -33.07 -12.38 -24.66
CA SER A 786 -33.21 -11.75 -23.34
C SER A 786 -34.51 -10.96 -23.24
N VAL A 787 -35.15 -11.03 -22.08
CA VAL A 787 -36.33 -10.23 -21.75
C VAL A 787 -35.95 -9.32 -20.59
N ALA A 788 -36.03 -8.01 -20.79
CA ALA A 788 -35.73 -6.98 -19.81
C ALA A 788 -37.00 -6.20 -19.47
N THR A 789 -37.19 -5.83 -18.20
CA THR A 789 -38.32 -5.04 -17.72
C THR A 789 -37.89 -4.02 -16.67
N TYR A 790 -38.64 -2.93 -16.56
CA TYR A 790 -38.51 -1.94 -15.50
C TYR A 790 -39.88 -1.44 -15.03
N PHE A 791 -39.90 -0.97 -13.79
CA PHE A 791 -41.04 -0.33 -13.15
C PHE A 791 -40.53 0.77 -12.21
N ALA A 792 -41.07 1.97 -12.30
CA ALA A 792 -40.72 3.06 -11.40
C ALA A 792 -41.93 3.87 -10.96
N VAL A 793 -41.88 4.36 -9.73
CA VAL A 793 -42.86 5.28 -9.14
C VAL A 793 -42.09 6.47 -8.58
N THR A 794 -42.47 7.67 -9.00
CA THR A 794 -41.95 8.94 -8.50
C THR A 794 -43.08 9.74 -7.87
N SER A 795 -42.78 10.91 -7.29
CA SER A 795 -43.81 11.80 -6.73
C SER A 795 -44.89 12.21 -7.74
N ASN A 796 -44.59 12.22 -9.05
CA ASN A 796 -45.47 12.73 -10.11
C ASN A 796 -45.79 11.70 -11.21
N SER A 797 -45.15 10.53 -11.21
CA SER A 797 -45.29 9.56 -12.31
C SER A 797 -45.24 8.09 -11.90
N VAL A 798 -45.88 7.25 -12.71
CA VAL A 798 -45.72 5.80 -12.75
C VAL A 798 -45.19 5.41 -14.11
N GLN A 799 -44.18 4.55 -14.14
CA GLN A 799 -43.42 4.18 -15.32
C GLN A 799 -43.33 2.67 -15.39
N SER A 800 -43.49 2.10 -16.57
CA SER A 800 -43.30 0.67 -16.81
C SER A 800 -42.82 0.45 -18.22
N GLY A 801 -41.97 -0.53 -18.44
CA GLY A 801 -41.63 -0.93 -19.80
C GLY A 801 -40.98 -2.29 -19.82
N ALA A 802 -41.10 -2.97 -20.95
CA ALA A 802 -40.47 -4.27 -21.17
C ALA A 802 -39.93 -4.34 -22.60
N ARG A 803 -38.83 -5.06 -22.78
CA ARG A 803 -38.18 -5.26 -24.06
C ARG A 803 -37.63 -6.67 -24.18
N VAL A 804 -37.98 -7.34 -25.25
CA VAL A 804 -37.42 -8.61 -25.68
C VAL A 804 -36.41 -8.32 -26.78
N GLU A 805 -35.22 -8.90 -26.67
CA GLU A 805 -34.20 -8.85 -27.71
C GLU A 805 -33.81 -10.27 -28.14
N LEU A 806 -33.67 -10.46 -29.45
CA LEU A 806 -33.24 -11.69 -30.09
C LEU A 806 -32.03 -11.39 -30.96
N TYR A 807 -30.99 -12.22 -30.87
CA TYR A 807 -29.85 -12.14 -31.77
C TYR A 807 -29.29 -13.52 -32.09
N ALA A 808 -29.04 -13.76 -33.38
CA ALA A 808 -28.41 -14.98 -33.88
C ALA A 808 -27.45 -14.62 -35.03
N GLU A 809 -26.31 -15.29 -35.13
CA GLU A 809 -25.28 -15.05 -36.13
C GLU A 809 -24.91 -16.35 -36.88
N ALA A 810 -24.70 -16.28 -38.19
CA ALA A 810 -24.19 -17.38 -38.99
C ALA A 810 -23.49 -16.83 -40.24
N CYS A 811 -22.31 -17.37 -40.57
CA CYS A 811 -21.56 -17.04 -41.80
C CYS A 811 -21.46 -15.53 -42.11
N SER A 812 -21.04 -14.72 -41.12
CA SER A 812 -20.90 -13.25 -41.22
C SER A 812 -22.21 -12.44 -41.33
N PHE A 813 -23.37 -13.11 -41.30
CA PHE A 813 -24.69 -12.48 -41.21
C PHE A 813 -25.24 -12.63 -39.79
N ASN A 814 -26.03 -11.67 -39.32
CA ASN A 814 -26.77 -11.79 -38.07
C ASN A 814 -28.23 -11.36 -38.23
N VAL A 815 -29.11 -12.02 -37.49
CA VAL A 815 -30.50 -11.63 -37.28
C VAL A 815 -30.57 -10.92 -35.94
N PHE A 816 -31.09 -9.70 -35.93
CA PHE A 816 -31.38 -8.95 -34.71
C PHE A 816 -32.86 -8.58 -34.69
N GLY A 817 -33.57 -9.04 -33.67
CA GLY A 817 -34.96 -8.72 -33.40
C GLY A 817 -35.12 -8.01 -32.06
N TYR A 818 -36.08 -7.09 -31.99
CA TYR A 818 -36.49 -6.45 -30.75
C TYR A 818 -38.00 -6.24 -30.74
N LEU A 819 -38.61 -6.34 -29.56
CA LEU A 819 -40.01 -6.01 -29.32
C LEU A 819 -40.07 -5.40 -27.92
N GLY A 820 -40.58 -4.18 -27.80
CA GLY A 820 -40.71 -3.53 -26.51
C GLY A 820 -41.87 -2.56 -26.45
N TYR A 821 -42.24 -2.22 -25.23
CA TYR A 821 -43.14 -1.12 -24.94
C TYR A 821 -42.59 -0.31 -23.77
N ASP A 822 -42.88 0.99 -23.77
CA ASP A 822 -42.58 1.89 -22.68
C ASP A 822 -43.85 2.70 -22.35
N LEU A 823 -44.19 2.78 -21.07
CA LEU A 823 -45.34 3.49 -20.52
C LEU A 823 -44.84 4.51 -19.50
N LEU A 824 -45.29 5.76 -19.67
CA LEU A 824 -45.10 6.84 -18.72
C LEU A 824 -46.46 7.45 -18.43
N VAL A 825 -46.91 7.36 -17.18
CA VAL A 825 -48.15 7.97 -16.69
C VAL A 825 -47.77 9.07 -15.71
N GLN A 826 -48.12 10.30 -16.02
CA GLN A 826 -48.08 11.45 -15.11
C GLN A 826 -49.44 11.58 -14.43
N PHE A 827 -49.45 11.78 -13.11
CA PHE A 827 -50.70 11.88 -12.35
C PHE A 827 -51.39 13.23 -12.50
N ASN A 828 -50.61 14.32 -12.63
CA ASN A 828 -51.15 15.67 -12.62
C ASN A 828 -50.35 16.66 -13.50
N PRO A 829 -50.97 17.26 -14.54
CA PRO A 829 -52.26 16.84 -15.10
C PRO A 829 -52.17 15.36 -15.52
N PHE A 830 -53.27 14.60 -15.40
CA PHE A 830 -53.26 13.21 -15.83
C PHE A 830 -52.89 13.17 -17.30
N TYR A 831 -51.77 12.53 -17.62
CA TYR A 831 -51.24 12.43 -18.98
C TYR A 831 -50.46 11.14 -19.09
N PHE A 832 -50.60 10.42 -20.20
CA PHE A 832 -49.81 9.23 -20.42
C PHE A 832 -49.24 9.17 -21.82
N ILE A 833 -48.10 8.51 -21.93
CA ILE A 833 -47.43 8.16 -23.16
C ILE A 833 -47.20 6.65 -23.13
N ALA A 834 -47.76 5.94 -24.09
CA ALA A 834 -47.49 4.53 -24.35
C ALA A 834 -46.79 4.39 -25.70
N GLN A 835 -45.56 3.90 -25.71
CA GLN A 835 -44.78 3.64 -26.90
C GLN A 835 -44.67 2.13 -27.11
N ILE A 836 -44.74 1.69 -28.36
CA ILE A 836 -44.45 0.33 -28.78
C ILE A 836 -43.43 0.37 -29.90
N GLU A 837 -42.42 -0.48 -29.80
CA GLU A 837 -41.39 -0.64 -30.80
C GLU A 837 -41.23 -2.12 -31.12
N ALA A 838 -41.13 -2.46 -32.39
CA ALA A 838 -40.85 -3.81 -32.82
C ALA A 838 -40.01 -3.78 -34.08
N GLY A 839 -39.11 -4.74 -34.23
CA GLY A 839 -38.42 -4.90 -35.50
C GLY A 839 -37.63 -6.19 -35.56
N ILE A 840 -37.38 -6.64 -36.78
CA ILE A 840 -36.49 -7.76 -37.07
C ILE A 840 -35.67 -7.41 -38.31
N ALA A 841 -34.36 -7.60 -38.22
CA ALA A 841 -33.41 -7.21 -39.25
C ALA A 841 -32.37 -8.30 -39.49
N LEU A 842 -32.15 -8.64 -40.76
CA LEU A 842 -30.98 -9.37 -41.26
C LEU A 842 -29.86 -8.35 -41.57
N ARG A 843 -28.71 -8.53 -40.95
CA ARG A 843 -27.55 -7.63 -41.00
C ARG A 843 -26.29 -8.40 -41.40
N ARG A 844 -25.30 -7.70 -41.92
CA ARG A 844 -23.90 -8.16 -42.02
C ARG A 844 -23.04 -7.20 -41.21
N GLY A 845 -22.45 -7.68 -40.12
CA GLY A 845 -21.88 -6.81 -39.09
C GLY A 845 -22.95 -5.87 -38.50
N SER A 846 -22.73 -4.56 -38.59
CA SER A 846 -23.69 -3.50 -38.20
C SER A 846 -24.58 -3.02 -39.34
N SER A 847 -24.33 -3.44 -40.58
CA SER A 847 -25.06 -2.96 -41.77
C SER A 847 -26.32 -3.78 -42.02
N GLU A 848 -27.47 -3.11 -42.02
CA GLU A 848 -28.77 -3.74 -42.26
C GLU A 848 -29.01 -3.99 -43.75
N ILE A 849 -29.21 -5.27 -44.09
CA ILE A 849 -29.48 -5.77 -45.45
C ILE A 849 -30.98 -5.78 -45.69
N ALA A 850 -31.77 -6.33 -44.76
CA ALA A 850 -33.22 -6.33 -44.86
C ALA A 850 -33.83 -6.29 -43.47
N GLY A 851 -34.93 -5.56 -43.29
CA GLY A 851 -35.56 -5.43 -41.99
C GLY A 851 -36.95 -4.82 -42.02
N ILE A 852 -37.75 -5.20 -41.03
CA ILE A 852 -39.05 -4.61 -40.75
C ILE A 852 -38.93 -3.88 -39.42
N HIS A 853 -39.37 -2.62 -39.40
CA HIS A 853 -39.40 -1.80 -38.19
C HIS A 853 -40.77 -1.17 -38.01
N LEU A 854 -41.29 -1.25 -36.80
CA LEU A 854 -42.54 -0.67 -36.34
C LEU A 854 -42.22 0.21 -35.13
N ALA A 855 -42.72 1.44 -35.15
CA ALA A 855 -42.74 2.32 -33.99
C ALA A 855 -44.12 2.95 -33.90
N GLY A 856 -44.75 2.89 -32.73
CA GLY A 856 -46.03 3.49 -32.44
C GLY A 856 -45.98 4.22 -31.10
N GLN A 857 -46.70 5.33 -31.00
CA GLN A 857 -46.87 6.11 -29.79
C GLN A 857 -48.35 6.47 -29.66
N LEU A 858 -48.93 6.19 -28.51
CA LEU A 858 -50.25 6.63 -28.11
C LEU A 858 -50.07 7.57 -26.92
N SER A 859 -50.56 8.81 -27.04
CA SER A 859 -50.62 9.75 -25.94
C SER A 859 -52.04 10.18 -25.64
N GLY A 860 -52.37 10.35 -24.36
CA GLY A 860 -53.69 10.77 -23.87
C GLY A 860 -53.56 11.55 -22.55
N PRO A 861 -54.66 12.11 -22.02
CA PRO A 861 -56.01 11.52 -22.00
C PRO A 861 -57.01 12.19 -22.95
N THR A 862 -56.84 13.48 -23.28
CA THR A 862 -57.53 14.20 -24.34
C THR A 862 -56.71 15.44 -24.74
N PRO A 863 -56.62 15.79 -26.04
CA PRO A 863 -56.96 14.93 -27.17
C PRO A 863 -56.04 13.69 -27.20
N TRP A 864 -56.60 12.54 -27.54
CA TRP A 864 -55.83 11.35 -27.84
C TRP A 864 -55.04 11.61 -29.12
N ARG A 865 -53.78 11.18 -29.16
CA ARG A 865 -52.95 11.24 -30.36
C ARG A 865 -52.24 9.91 -30.55
N ALA A 866 -52.46 9.28 -31.68
CA ALA A 866 -51.76 8.08 -32.11
C ALA A 866 -50.85 8.43 -33.28
N LEU A 867 -49.54 8.26 -33.08
CA LEU A 867 -48.51 8.46 -34.08
C LEU A 867 -47.81 7.13 -34.32
N GLY A 868 -47.55 6.78 -35.57
CA GLY A 868 -46.84 5.54 -35.87
C GLY A 868 -46.17 5.53 -37.22
N LYS A 869 -45.16 4.68 -37.34
CA LYS A 869 -44.34 4.48 -38.53
C LYS A 869 -44.00 3.00 -38.68
N ALA A 870 -44.32 2.44 -39.83
CA ALA A 870 -43.85 1.13 -40.25
C ALA A 870 -42.89 1.31 -41.43
N SER A 871 -41.73 0.64 -41.41
CA SER A 871 -40.79 0.66 -42.53
C SER A 871 -40.27 -0.73 -42.86
N LEU A 872 -40.24 -1.03 -44.15
CA LEU A 872 -39.62 -2.23 -44.73
C LEU A 872 -38.38 -1.78 -45.52
N LYS A 873 -37.21 -2.31 -45.17
CA LYS A 873 -35.96 -2.11 -45.90
C LYS A 873 -35.55 -3.42 -46.56
N ILE A 874 -35.20 -3.38 -47.84
CA ILE A 874 -34.60 -4.50 -48.58
C ILE A 874 -33.45 -3.92 -49.42
N LEU A 875 -32.22 -4.28 -49.07
CA LEU A 875 -30.96 -3.80 -49.63
C LEU A 875 -30.87 -2.26 -49.67
N PHE A 876 -31.15 -1.68 -50.85
CA PHE A 876 -31.10 -0.25 -51.14
C PHE A 876 -32.49 0.43 -51.18
N VAL A 877 -33.59 -0.35 -51.12
CA VAL A 877 -34.96 0.16 -51.19
C VAL A 877 -35.58 0.20 -49.78
N LYS A 878 -36.11 1.36 -49.39
CA LYS A 878 -36.82 1.55 -48.11
C LYS A 878 -38.23 2.09 -48.36
N VAL A 879 -39.24 1.32 -47.99
CA VAL A 879 -40.65 1.73 -48.00
C VAL A 879 -41.05 2.10 -46.58
N SER A 880 -41.73 3.22 -46.38
CA SER A 880 -42.18 3.66 -45.05
C SER A 880 -43.60 4.22 -45.11
N VAL A 881 -44.47 3.74 -44.23
CA VAL A 881 -45.84 4.22 -44.03
C VAL A 881 -45.90 4.91 -42.67
N LYS A 882 -46.47 6.10 -42.60
CA LYS A 882 -46.62 6.89 -41.37
C LYS A 882 -48.08 7.30 -41.18
N PHE A 883 -48.54 7.35 -39.94
CA PHE A 883 -49.83 7.93 -39.55
C PHE A 883 -49.64 8.84 -38.33
N ASP A 884 -50.45 9.90 -38.25
CA ASP A 884 -50.56 10.81 -37.11
C ASP A 884 -52.02 11.22 -37.05
N VAL A 885 -52.75 10.67 -36.08
CA VAL A 885 -54.19 10.87 -35.92
C VAL A 885 -54.45 11.34 -34.50
N SER A 886 -55.17 12.46 -34.38
CA SER A 886 -55.62 12.99 -33.09
C SER A 886 -57.15 12.98 -33.02
N TRP A 887 -57.73 12.55 -31.90
CA TRP A 887 -59.18 12.49 -31.68
C TRP A 887 -59.56 12.77 -30.22
N GLY A 888 -60.84 13.05 -29.98
CA GLY A 888 -61.36 13.44 -28.66
C GLY A 888 -61.51 14.96 -28.52
N GLU A 889 -62.41 15.39 -27.64
CA GLU A 889 -62.66 16.79 -27.34
C GLU A 889 -61.39 17.44 -26.76
N GLN A 890 -61.12 18.71 -27.10
CA GLN A 890 -60.16 19.50 -26.30
C GLN A 890 -60.64 19.45 -24.86
N ALA A 891 -59.74 19.08 -23.94
CA ALA A 891 -60.09 18.96 -22.53
C ALA A 891 -60.92 20.18 -22.11
N PRO A 892 -62.17 19.99 -21.64
CA PRO A 892 -62.95 21.09 -21.09
C PRO A 892 -62.07 21.80 -20.06
N PRO A 893 -62.08 23.15 -19.97
CA PRO A 893 -61.48 23.79 -18.81
C PRO A 893 -62.05 23.08 -17.58
N GLN A 894 -61.19 22.47 -16.76
CA GLN A 894 -61.62 21.74 -15.56
C GLN A 894 -62.65 22.63 -14.86
N LEU A 895 -63.86 22.12 -14.61
CA LEU A 895 -64.78 22.78 -13.69
C LEU A 895 -64.09 22.74 -12.34
N GLU A 896 -63.39 23.83 -12.03
CA GLU A 896 -62.65 23.98 -10.79
C GLU A 896 -63.69 23.94 -9.65
N GLU A 897 -63.77 22.83 -8.92
CA GLU A 897 -64.59 22.78 -7.71
C GLU A 897 -64.11 23.90 -6.78
N SER A 898 -65.04 24.69 -6.24
CA SER A 898 -64.68 25.79 -5.35
C SER A 898 -64.40 25.22 -3.95
N ILE A 899 -63.18 25.34 -3.45
CA ILE A 899 -62.79 24.87 -2.12
C ILE A 899 -62.66 26.05 -1.14
N ASP A 900 -63.18 25.86 0.06
CA ASP A 900 -63.05 26.82 1.16
C ASP A 900 -61.73 26.61 1.90
N ILE A 901 -60.70 27.34 1.45
CA ILE A 901 -59.35 27.31 2.02
C ILE A 901 -59.36 27.84 3.46
N LYS A 902 -60.21 28.82 3.77
CA LYS A 902 -60.32 29.41 5.11
C LYS A 902 -60.72 28.35 6.13
N LYS A 903 -61.71 27.52 5.80
CA LYS A 903 -62.12 26.40 6.65
C LYS A 903 -60.95 25.43 6.90
N LEU A 904 -60.18 25.08 5.86
CA LEU A 904 -59.03 24.20 5.99
C LEU A 904 -57.92 24.78 6.87
N ILE A 905 -57.65 26.09 6.78
CA ILE A 905 -56.69 26.78 7.66
C ILE A 905 -57.20 26.77 9.10
N VAL A 906 -58.49 27.05 9.33
CA VAL A 906 -59.08 27.04 10.68
C VAL A 906 -59.00 25.64 11.29
N ASP A 907 -59.30 24.60 10.51
CA ASP A 907 -59.18 23.21 10.95
C ASP A 907 -57.71 22.85 11.25
N ALA A 908 -56.75 23.35 10.45
CA ALA A 908 -55.33 23.17 10.73
C ALA A 908 -54.85 23.92 11.98
N ILE A 909 -55.39 25.10 12.29
CA ILE A 909 -55.07 25.83 13.53
C ILE A 909 -55.64 25.10 14.76
N LYS A 910 -56.79 24.44 14.62
CA LYS A 910 -57.41 23.64 15.70
C LYS A 910 -56.72 22.29 15.91
N ASP A 911 -55.89 21.84 14.99
CA ASP A 911 -55.15 20.59 15.09
C ASP A 911 -53.90 20.78 15.96
N ASP A 912 -53.89 20.12 17.12
CA ASP A 912 -52.78 20.16 18.09
C ASP A 912 -51.42 19.80 17.44
N ARG A 913 -51.40 19.01 16.36
CA ARG A 913 -50.15 18.58 15.68
C ARG A 913 -49.44 19.73 14.95
N ASN A 914 -50.14 20.82 14.63
CA ASN A 914 -49.57 22.00 13.97
C ASN A 914 -48.99 23.01 14.98
N TRP A 915 -49.20 22.79 16.27
CA TRP A 915 -48.56 23.52 17.35
C TRP A 915 -47.33 22.76 17.83
N LYS A 916 -46.18 23.42 17.83
CA LYS A 916 -44.92 22.85 18.31
C LYS A 916 -44.41 23.66 19.49
N ALA A 917 -43.82 22.96 20.46
CA ALA A 917 -43.14 23.56 21.59
C ALA A 917 -41.64 23.30 21.39
N ASP A 918 -40.97 24.17 20.64
CA ASP A 918 -39.56 24.03 20.29
C ASP A 918 -38.66 24.68 21.35
N LEU A 919 -37.51 24.08 21.63
CA LEU A 919 -36.51 24.69 22.52
C LEU A 919 -35.78 25.85 21.80
N PRO A 920 -35.57 27.01 22.45
CA PRO A 920 -34.73 28.08 21.91
C PRO A 920 -33.35 27.58 21.50
N ALA A 921 -32.76 28.22 20.49
CA ALA A 921 -31.40 27.91 20.06
C ALA A 921 -30.41 27.94 21.24
N ASN A 922 -29.54 26.93 21.35
CA ASN A 922 -28.59 26.68 22.45
C ASN A 922 -29.19 26.23 23.80
N THR A 923 -30.46 25.83 23.86
CA THR A 923 -31.04 25.18 25.06
C THR A 923 -31.25 23.68 24.84
N ASN A 924 -30.99 22.87 25.87
CA ASN A 924 -31.20 21.42 25.85
C ASN A 924 -32.03 21.01 27.07
N THR A 925 -32.97 20.10 26.89
CA THR A 925 -33.65 19.43 28.01
C THR A 925 -32.67 18.47 28.67
N ASN A 926 -32.07 18.92 29.78
CA ASN A 926 -31.11 18.13 30.58
C ASN A 926 -31.78 17.00 31.40
N VAL A 927 -33.08 16.79 31.21
CA VAL A 927 -33.90 15.79 31.88
C VAL A 927 -34.76 15.06 30.85
N THR A 928 -34.92 13.75 31.01
CA THR A 928 -35.91 12.99 30.24
C THR A 928 -37.22 13.03 31.00
N LEU A 929 -38.24 13.67 30.41
CA LEU A 929 -39.57 13.76 31.01
C LEU A 929 -40.36 12.48 30.72
N ARG A 930 -41.13 12.00 31.70
CA ARG A 930 -42.07 10.90 31.49
C ARG A 930 -43.08 11.31 30.41
N LYS A 931 -43.29 10.46 29.41
CA LYS A 931 -44.35 10.65 28.42
C LYS A 931 -45.70 10.57 29.13
N LEU A 932 -46.48 11.64 29.06
CA LEU A 932 -47.84 11.69 29.57
C LEU A 932 -48.80 11.42 28.42
N GLU A 933 -49.77 10.53 28.61
CA GLU A 933 -50.89 10.39 27.70
C GLU A 933 -51.86 11.54 27.97
N LEU A 934 -52.01 12.43 26.99
CA LEU A 934 -52.88 13.59 27.07
C LEU A 934 -54.21 13.30 26.35
N PRO A 935 -55.35 13.76 26.90
CA PRO A 935 -56.59 13.83 26.14
C PRO A 935 -56.44 14.76 24.93
N ASP A 936 -57.19 14.49 23.86
CA ASP A 936 -57.24 15.35 22.67
C ASP A 936 -57.58 16.82 23.02
N GLY A 937 -56.89 17.78 22.40
CA GLY A 937 -57.07 19.21 22.63
C GLY A 937 -56.18 19.82 23.72
N LYS A 938 -55.11 19.13 24.15
CA LYS A 938 -54.17 19.61 25.17
C LYS A 938 -52.71 19.44 24.73
N ILE A 939 -51.98 20.55 24.70
CA ILE A 939 -50.54 20.59 24.40
C ILE A 939 -49.77 20.80 25.70
N ILE A 940 -48.78 19.94 25.99
CA ILE A 940 -47.81 20.19 27.06
C ILE A 940 -46.70 21.08 26.51
N ILE A 941 -46.53 22.24 27.15
CA ILE A 941 -45.45 23.17 26.86
C ILE A 941 -44.44 23.09 28.01
N HIS A 942 -43.16 22.94 27.69
CA HIS A 942 -42.11 23.05 28.69
C HIS A 942 -41.90 24.53 29.06
N PRO A 943 -41.59 24.90 30.31
CA PRO A 943 -41.36 26.30 30.69
C PRO A 943 -40.26 27.02 29.88
N PHE A 944 -39.36 26.25 29.26
CA PHE A 944 -38.28 26.76 28.41
C PHE A 944 -38.53 26.62 26.91
N THR A 945 -39.67 26.09 26.47
CA THR A 945 -39.98 25.97 25.04
C THR A 945 -40.74 27.19 24.54
N ILE A 946 -40.41 27.62 23.33
CA ILE A 946 -41.15 28.60 22.57
C ILE A 946 -42.27 27.88 21.84
N LEU A 947 -43.48 28.43 21.95
CA LEU A 947 -44.63 27.96 21.19
C LEU A 947 -44.51 28.47 19.74
N SER A 948 -44.70 27.58 18.78
CA SER A 948 -44.78 27.90 17.36
C SER A 948 -46.02 27.25 16.75
N LEU A 949 -46.66 27.98 15.83
CA LEU A 949 -47.76 27.52 15.00
C LEU A 949 -47.24 27.44 13.57
N SER A 950 -47.31 26.26 12.96
CA SER A 950 -46.94 26.04 11.56
C SER A 950 -48.04 25.21 10.88
N GLN A 951 -48.84 25.83 10.02
CA GLN A 951 -49.82 25.11 9.22
C GLN A 951 -49.25 24.80 7.82
N LYS A 952 -49.56 23.62 7.30
CA LYS A 952 -49.04 23.13 6.01
C LYS A 952 -50.09 23.13 4.88
N VAL A 953 -51.20 23.83 5.08
CA VAL A 953 -52.33 23.84 4.14
C VAL A 953 -52.05 24.75 2.97
N THR A 954 -51.68 26.01 3.23
CA THR A 954 -51.40 27.02 2.19
C THR A 954 -50.31 27.99 2.64
N PRO A 955 -49.48 28.55 1.74
CA PRO A 955 -48.63 29.67 2.13
C PRO A 955 -49.48 30.87 2.59
N LEU A 956 -48.97 31.58 3.60
CA LEU A 956 -49.54 32.82 4.14
C LEU A 956 -48.86 34.04 3.50
N ASP A 957 -49.54 35.18 3.58
CA ASP A 957 -49.11 36.46 3.00
C ASP A 957 -48.83 36.39 1.48
N MET A 958 -49.59 35.55 0.76
CA MET A 958 -49.53 35.40 -0.69
C MET A 958 -50.94 35.26 -1.26
N GLU A 959 -51.17 35.80 -2.46
CA GLU A 959 -52.41 35.57 -3.20
C GLU A 959 -52.44 34.17 -3.82
N ILE A 960 -53.51 33.44 -3.52
CA ILE A 960 -53.76 32.05 -3.90
C ILE A 960 -54.81 32.07 -5.01
N ASN A 961 -54.40 31.74 -6.23
CA ASN A 961 -55.29 31.73 -7.40
C ASN A 961 -55.83 30.32 -7.69
N LYS A 962 -55.24 29.31 -7.06
CA LYS A 962 -55.48 27.89 -7.30
C LYS A 962 -55.18 27.15 -5.99
N PHE A 963 -55.86 26.04 -5.70
CA PHE A 963 -55.52 25.18 -4.56
C PHE A 963 -55.56 23.72 -5.00
N GLY A 964 -54.39 23.17 -5.35
CA GLY A 964 -54.27 21.84 -5.94
C GLY A 964 -54.84 21.80 -7.36
N HIS A 965 -56.13 21.52 -7.51
CA HIS A 965 -56.89 21.56 -8.77
C HIS A 965 -58.13 22.45 -8.70
N ASN A 966 -58.42 22.96 -7.50
CA ASN A 966 -59.66 23.63 -7.16
C ASN A 966 -59.49 25.15 -7.17
N LYS A 967 -60.60 25.87 -7.37
CA LYS A 967 -60.62 27.33 -7.27
C LYS A 967 -60.88 27.72 -5.81
N PRO A 968 -60.18 28.70 -5.25
CA PRO A 968 -60.60 29.30 -3.98
C PRO A 968 -62.04 29.83 -4.08
N SER A 969 -62.88 29.55 -3.08
CA SER A 969 -64.31 29.87 -3.15
C SER A 969 -64.63 31.37 -3.09
N VAL A 970 -63.86 32.18 -2.34
CA VAL A 970 -63.96 33.66 -2.28
C VAL A 970 -62.64 34.31 -1.84
N ASP A 971 -62.10 33.90 -0.68
CA ASP A 971 -60.90 34.51 -0.09
C ASP A 971 -59.63 33.92 -0.75
N THR A 972 -58.75 34.78 -1.25
CA THR A 972 -57.50 34.38 -1.93
C THR A 972 -56.24 34.78 -1.17
N TYR A 973 -56.34 35.54 -0.09
CA TYR A 973 -55.18 36.00 0.69
C TYR A 973 -55.41 35.74 2.17
N PHE A 974 -54.45 35.10 2.83
CA PHE A 974 -54.56 34.70 4.23
C PHE A 974 -53.37 35.17 5.04
N THR A 975 -53.65 35.76 6.20
CA THR A 975 -52.64 36.14 7.20
C THR A 975 -53.07 35.69 8.58
N ILE A 976 -52.09 35.44 9.46
CA ILE A 976 -52.31 35.08 10.86
C ILE A 976 -51.73 36.20 11.72
N SER A 977 -52.58 36.77 12.56
CA SER A 977 -52.22 37.80 13.54
C SER A 977 -52.65 37.37 14.94
N VAL A 978 -51.89 37.78 15.95
CA VAL A 978 -52.22 37.59 17.37
C VAL A 978 -52.94 38.83 17.87
N THR A 979 -54.01 38.65 18.65
CA THR A 979 -54.83 39.76 19.18
C THR A 979 -54.15 40.51 20.34
N ASP A 980 -53.26 39.83 21.06
CA ASP A 980 -52.45 40.42 22.14
C ASP A 980 -51.13 40.99 21.60
N ASN A 981 -50.57 42.01 22.28
CA ASN A 981 -49.30 42.70 21.93
C ASN A 981 -48.02 41.81 22.06
N SER A 982 -48.15 40.49 21.91
CA SER A 982 -47.02 39.57 21.91
C SER A 982 -46.18 39.72 20.65
N ALA A 983 -44.86 39.88 20.81
CA ALA A 983 -43.93 39.86 19.69
C ALA A 983 -43.95 38.48 19.01
N THR A 984 -44.12 38.46 17.69
CA THR A 984 -44.13 37.22 16.89
C THR A 984 -43.19 37.36 15.71
N GLN A 985 -42.70 36.23 15.24
CA GLN A 985 -41.84 36.11 14.07
C GLN A 985 -42.44 35.07 13.12
N PRO A 986 -42.22 35.19 11.79
CA PRO A 986 -42.77 34.25 10.82
C PRO A 986 -42.12 32.86 10.93
N THR A 987 -42.94 31.82 10.91
CA THR A 987 -42.50 30.44 10.67
C THR A 987 -42.63 30.14 9.18
N PHE A 988 -41.72 29.35 8.62
CA PHE A 988 -41.69 29.01 7.20
C PHE A 988 -41.76 27.50 6.99
N GLU A 989 -42.48 27.06 5.96
CA GLU A 989 -42.51 25.69 5.45
C GLU A 989 -42.35 25.69 3.92
N GLU A 990 -42.14 24.52 3.34
CA GLU A 990 -42.02 24.36 1.89
C GLU A 990 -43.40 24.15 1.25
N PHE A 991 -43.70 24.98 0.26
CA PHE A 991 -44.94 24.90 -0.51
C PHE A 991 -44.63 24.72 -2.00
N ALA A 992 -45.37 23.82 -2.64
CA ALA A 992 -45.32 23.64 -4.09
C ALA A 992 -46.11 24.76 -4.78
N ILE A 993 -45.42 25.79 -5.28
CA ILE A 993 -46.00 27.00 -5.86
C ILE A 993 -47.03 26.69 -6.96
N GLY A 994 -46.78 25.67 -7.79
CA GLY A 994 -47.70 25.25 -8.86
C GLY A 994 -49.08 24.76 -8.39
N ASN A 995 -49.23 24.49 -7.09
CA ASN A 995 -50.52 24.16 -6.47
C ASN A 995 -51.31 25.41 -6.04
N PHE A 996 -50.64 26.55 -5.87
CA PHE A 996 -51.23 27.78 -5.31
C PHE A 996 -51.43 28.91 -6.33
N ILE A 997 -50.59 28.94 -7.37
CA ILE A 997 -50.70 29.90 -8.48
C ILE A 997 -50.75 29.23 -9.85
N LYS A 998 -51.32 29.93 -10.83
CA LYS A 998 -51.43 29.46 -12.21
C LYS A 998 -50.16 29.80 -12.99
N LEU A 999 -49.31 28.80 -13.21
CA LEU A 999 -48.06 28.90 -13.98
C LEU A 999 -48.25 28.48 -15.44
N LYS A 1000 -47.52 29.10 -16.38
CA LYS A 1000 -47.42 28.63 -17.78
C LYS A 1000 -46.59 27.34 -17.84
N ASP A 1001 -46.77 26.53 -18.89
CA ASP A 1001 -46.08 25.24 -18.99
C ASP A 1001 -44.56 25.35 -19.08
N SER A 1002 -44.03 26.41 -19.70
CA SER A 1002 -42.58 26.71 -19.69
C SER A 1002 -42.06 27.08 -18.30
N GLU A 1003 -42.86 27.81 -17.51
CA GLU A 1003 -42.52 28.23 -16.14
C GLU A 1003 -42.58 27.04 -15.16
N LYS A 1004 -43.47 26.08 -15.37
CA LYS A 1004 -43.52 24.83 -14.58
C LYS A 1004 -42.23 24.00 -14.72
N LEU A 1005 -41.58 24.08 -15.88
CA LEU A 1005 -40.35 23.34 -16.18
C LEU A 1005 -39.07 24.08 -15.75
N SER A 1006 -39.13 25.42 -15.63
CA SER A 1006 -37.96 26.24 -15.28
C SER A 1006 -37.90 26.68 -13.82
N ARG A 1007 -39.03 26.69 -13.10
CA ARG A 1007 -39.09 27.14 -11.69
C ARG A 1007 -38.86 25.99 -10.71
N SER A 1008 -38.40 26.33 -9.52
CA SER A 1008 -38.21 25.36 -8.43
C SER A 1008 -39.53 24.68 -8.06
N SER A 1009 -39.52 23.36 -7.83
CA SER A 1009 -40.74 22.61 -7.51
C SER A 1009 -41.35 22.96 -6.14
N PHE A 1010 -40.51 23.40 -5.20
CA PHE A 1010 -40.90 23.85 -3.86
C PHE A 1010 -40.19 25.15 -3.51
N ASN A 1011 -40.90 26.05 -2.81
CA ASN A 1011 -40.34 27.29 -2.28
C ASN A 1011 -40.66 27.39 -0.78
N ARG A 1012 -39.71 27.92 -0.01
CA ARG A 1012 -39.87 28.16 1.42
C ARG A 1012 -40.67 29.44 1.62
N MET A 1013 -41.88 29.32 2.18
CA MET A 1013 -42.82 30.45 2.36
C MET A 1013 -43.40 30.46 3.77
N LYS A 1014 -43.95 31.62 4.15
CA LYS A 1014 -44.55 31.80 5.47
C LYS A 1014 -45.70 30.82 5.67
N SER A 1015 -45.63 30.02 6.74
CA SER A 1015 -46.61 28.98 7.10
C SER A 1015 -47.35 29.28 8.39
N GLY A 1016 -46.80 30.16 9.22
CA GLY A 1016 -47.40 30.54 10.50
C GLY A 1016 -46.53 31.53 11.26
N ILE A 1017 -46.60 31.44 12.58
CA ILE A 1017 -45.93 32.36 13.51
C ILE A 1017 -45.29 31.57 14.64
N PHE A 1018 -44.20 32.08 15.19
CA PHE A 1018 -43.69 31.65 16.48
C PHE A 1018 -43.62 32.83 17.44
N PHE A 1019 -43.88 32.56 18.72
CA PHE A 1019 -43.95 33.59 19.75
C PHE A 1019 -42.54 33.94 20.23
N GLN A 1020 -42.14 35.20 20.13
CA GLN A 1020 -40.81 35.62 20.56
C GLN A 1020 -40.79 35.82 22.08
N THR A 1021 -39.95 35.06 22.78
CA THR A 1021 -39.57 35.37 24.17
C THR A 1021 -38.18 36.01 24.17
N THR A 1022 -37.87 36.80 25.20
CA THR A 1022 -36.48 37.27 25.41
C THR A 1022 -35.57 36.06 25.67
N ASN A 1023 -34.27 36.21 25.38
CA ASN A 1023 -33.26 35.22 25.79
C ASN A 1023 -33.00 35.22 27.31
N GLU A 1024 -33.74 36.04 28.07
CA GLU A 1024 -33.61 36.17 29.52
C GLU A 1024 -34.55 35.19 30.22
N ILE A 1025 -34.01 34.38 31.12
CA ILE A 1025 -34.79 33.46 31.94
C ILE A 1025 -35.40 34.26 33.08
N PHE A 1026 -36.66 34.67 32.93
CA PHE A 1026 -37.44 35.18 34.05
C PHE A 1026 -37.83 34.01 34.96
N HIS A 1027 -37.47 34.10 36.23
CA HIS A 1027 -37.88 33.15 37.25
C HIS A 1027 -38.83 33.86 38.22
N GLY A 1028 -39.86 33.15 38.67
CA GLY A 1028 -40.73 33.63 39.74
C GLY A 1028 -40.02 33.59 41.09
N THR A 1029 -40.74 33.98 42.14
CA THR A 1029 -40.27 33.88 43.53
C THR A 1029 -39.78 32.46 43.82
N GLU A 1030 -38.59 32.33 44.40
CA GLU A 1030 -37.99 31.04 44.74
C GLU A 1030 -38.90 30.25 45.69
N LEU A 1031 -39.45 29.14 45.20
CA LEU A 1031 -40.26 28.21 45.98
C LEU A 1031 -39.38 27.02 46.36
N GLN A 1032 -38.91 26.98 47.60
CA GLN A 1032 -38.28 25.78 48.15
C GLN A 1032 -39.34 24.69 48.33
N LYS A 1033 -39.27 23.67 47.49
CA LYS A 1033 -40.11 22.48 47.60
C LYS A 1033 -39.21 21.29 47.91
N GLU A 1034 -39.54 20.56 48.96
CA GLU A 1034 -38.86 19.32 49.29
C GLU A 1034 -39.19 18.27 48.22
N VAL A 1035 -38.20 17.96 47.37
CA VAL A 1035 -38.36 16.97 46.30
C VAL A 1035 -37.99 15.61 46.88
N ILE A 1036 -38.96 14.73 47.00
CA ILE A 1036 -38.71 13.32 47.33
C ILE A 1036 -38.28 12.63 46.03
N TYR A 1037 -37.01 12.31 45.91
CA TYR A 1037 -36.45 11.57 44.78
C TYR A 1037 -36.31 10.09 45.14
N GLU A 1038 -36.80 9.21 44.27
CA GLU A 1038 -36.52 7.79 44.34
C GLU A 1038 -35.26 7.50 43.52
N LEU A 1039 -34.19 7.09 44.20
CA LEU A 1039 -32.90 6.83 43.55
C LEU A 1039 -32.79 5.33 43.26
N SER A 1040 -33.18 4.94 42.05
CA SER A 1040 -33.06 3.55 41.60
C SER A 1040 -31.72 3.32 40.90
N TYR A 1041 -30.82 2.59 41.56
CA TYR A 1041 -29.67 2.01 40.89
C TYR A 1041 -30.13 0.79 40.11
N VAL A 1042 -29.86 0.75 38.79
CA VAL A 1042 -30.01 -0.48 38.01
C VAL A 1042 -29.10 -1.54 38.62
N HIS A 1043 -29.67 -2.41 39.44
CA HIS A 1043 -29.00 -3.60 39.92
C HIS A 1043 -28.77 -4.50 38.71
N ARG A 1044 -27.59 -4.40 38.10
CA ARG A 1044 -27.11 -5.44 37.19
C ARG A 1044 -27.10 -6.74 37.99
N LYS A 1045 -28.06 -7.62 37.70
CA LYS A 1045 -28.04 -9.02 38.12
C LYS A 1045 -26.65 -9.56 37.78
N LYS A 1046 -25.85 -9.87 38.81
CA LYS A 1046 -24.53 -10.49 38.66
C LYS A 1046 -24.73 -11.92 38.15
N GLY A 1047 -24.90 -12.06 36.85
CA GLY A 1047 -24.79 -13.32 36.13
C GLY A 1047 -24.10 -13.03 34.81
N ILE A 1048 -22.93 -13.62 34.59
CA ILE A 1048 -22.09 -13.50 33.39
C ILE A 1048 -21.24 -12.21 33.33
N ALA A 1049 -20.16 -12.12 34.12
CA ALA A 1049 -19.12 -11.11 33.91
C ALA A 1049 -17.77 -11.46 34.57
N LEU A 1050 -17.24 -12.66 34.33
CA LEU A 1050 -15.90 -13.04 34.80
C LEU A 1050 -14.81 -13.00 33.69
N LEU A 1051 -15.19 -12.92 32.41
CA LEU A 1051 -14.24 -12.87 31.27
C LEU A 1051 -13.97 -11.46 30.70
N ILE A 1052 -14.69 -10.41 31.11
CA ILE A 1052 -14.58 -9.04 30.51
C ILE A 1052 -13.83 -8.04 31.43
N LYS A 1053 -13.27 -8.48 32.55
CA LYS A 1053 -12.86 -7.55 33.62
C LYS A 1053 -11.47 -6.91 33.53
N VAL A 1054 -10.59 -7.30 32.61
CA VAL A 1054 -9.21 -6.76 32.59
C VAL A 1054 -8.91 -5.85 31.39
N ALA A 1055 -9.55 -6.07 30.22
CA ALA A 1055 -9.38 -5.20 29.05
C ALA A 1055 -10.50 -4.13 28.90
N GLY A 1056 -11.66 -4.34 29.52
CA GLY A 1056 -12.85 -3.49 29.35
C GLY A 1056 -12.76 -2.11 29.99
N PHE A 1057 -11.98 -1.93 31.07
CA PHE A 1057 -11.95 -0.64 31.80
C PHE A 1057 -11.26 0.49 31.04
N LYS A 1058 -10.13 0.24 30.36
CA LYS A 1058 -9.45 1.26 29.55
C LYS A 1058 -10.19 1.59 28.25
N LEU A 1059 -10.91 0.62 27.68
CA LEU A 1059 -11.75 0.82 26.50
C LEU A 1059 -13.00 1.65 26.87
N PHE A 1060 -13.61 1.37 28.03
CA PHE A 1060 -14.71 2.17 28.57
C PHE A 1060 -14.30 3.62 28.87
N ASP A 1061 -13.09 3.88 29.38
CA ASP A 1061 -12.62 5.26 29.59
C ASP A 1061 -12.47 6.05 28.29
N LYS A 1062 -11.96 5.43 27.21
CA LYS A 1062 -11.89 6.08 25.89
C LYS A 1062 -13.27 6.28 25.27
N VAL A 1063 -14.13 5.27 25.37
CA VAL A 1063 -15.53 5.33 24.92
C VAL A 1063 -16.31 6.38 25.70
N PHE A 1064 -16.15 6.44 27.02
CA PHE A 1064 -16.73 7.45 27.90
C PHE A 1064 -16.17 8.83 27.60
N ASN A 1065 -14.88 8.98 27.27
CA ASN A 1065 -14.30 10.25 26.84
C ASN A 1065 -14.82 10.71 25.46
N ILE A 1066 -15.08 9.79 24.53
CA ILE A 1066 -15.69 10.11 23.23
C ILE A 1066 -17.17 10.49 23.42
N PHE A 1067 -17.92 9.72 24.20
CA PHE A 1067 -19.31 10.06 24.55
C PHE A 1067 -19.41 11.35 25.37
N SER A 1068 -18.46 11.61 26.27
CA SER A 1068 -18.42 12.84 27.07
C SER A 1068 -18.06 14.06 26.23
N LYS A 1069 -17.30 13.92 25.14
CA LYS A 1069 -17.13 14.99 24.14
C LYS A 1069 -18.42 15.31 23.40
N GLY A 1070 -19.35 14.36 23.27
CA GLY A 1070 -20.66 14.56 22.64
C GLY A 1070 -21.78 15.05 23.57
N ASN A 1071 -21.54 15.14 24.88
CA ASN A 1071 -22.58 15.44 25.89
C ASN A 1071 -22.97 16.93 25.95
N ALA A 1072 -24.09 17.23 26.60
CA ALA A 1072 -24.63 18.60 26.67
C ALA A 1072 -23.67 19.59 27.39
N ILE A 1073 -22.84 19.10 28.32
CA ILE A 1073 -21.87 19.91 29.08
C ILE A 1073 -20.66 20.28 28.22
N SER A 1074 -20.16 19.38 27.37
CA SER A 1074 -19.05 19.65 26.45
C SER A 1074 -19.44 20.58 25.30
N LYS A 1075 -20.72 20.58 24.91
CA LYS A 1075 -21.31 21.45 23.88
C LYS A 1075 -21.77 22.82 24.41
N ASN A 1076 -21.78 23.03 25.73
CA ASN A 1076 -22.15 24.31 26.34
C ASN A 1076 -21.18 25.42 25.93
N ALA A 1077 -21.71 26.59 25.55
CA ALA A 1077 -20.93 27.76 25.15
C ALA A 1077 -19.83 28.17 26.17
N TYR A 1078 -20.07 28.01 27.47
CA TYR A 1078 -19.08 28.27 28.53
C TYR A 1078 -17.96 27.21 28.62
N SER A 1079 -18.26 25.97 28.24
CA SER A 1079 -17.28 24.87 28.20
C SER A 1079 -16.40 24.96 26.95
N VAL A 1080 -17.02 25.33 25.82
CA VAL A 1080 -16.34 25.57 24.54
C VAL A 1080 -15.47 26.83 24.59
N SER A 1081 -15.95 27.92 25.22
CA SER A 1081 -15.19 29.18 25.33
C SER A 1081 -13.88 29.04 26.11
N ARG A 1082 -13.78 28.09 27.05
CA ARG A 1082 -12.52 27.76 27.75
C ARG A 1082 -11.55 26.91 26.92
N LYS A 1083 -11.98 26.31 25.80
CA LYS A 1083 -11.19 25.36 24.99
C LYS A 1083 -10.80 25.86 23.60
N THR A 1084 -11.39 26.95 23.09
CA THR A 1084 -10.99 27.56 21.81
C THR A 1084 -9.96 28.67 21.99
N ALA A 1085 -8.91 28.66 21.16
CA ALA A 1085 -8.01 29.80 20.98
C ALA A 1085 -8.78 31.04 20.48
N VAL A 1086 -8.30 32.22 20.87
CA VAL A 1086 -8.97 33.54 20.87
C VAL A 1086 -9.28 34.12 19.47
N ILE A 1087 -8.94 33.44 18.38
CA ILE A 1087 -9.16 33.95 17.02
C ILE A 1087 -10.03 32.95 16.25
N LYS A 1088 -11.34 33.19 16.24
CA LYS A 1088 -12.25 32.60 15.24
C LYS A 1088 -12.29 33.51 14.01
N PRO A 1089 -12.16 33.01 12.78
CA PRO A 1089 -12.54 33.79 11.60
C PRO A 1089 -14.01 34.20 11.74
N ALA A 1090 -14.34 35.40 11.27
CA ALA A 1090 -15.70 35.90 11.28
C ALA A 1090 -16.63 34.86 10.63
N LYS A 1091 -17.74 34.55 11.31
CA LYS A 1091 -18.76 33.66 10.79
C LYS A 1091 -19.22 34.25 9.46
N VAL A 1092 -18.92 33.57 8.34
CA VAL A 1092 -19.44 33.97 7.04
C VAL A 1092 -20.93 33.64 7.07
N GLU A 1093 -21.77 34.65 7.26
CA GLU A 1093 -23.19 34.53 7.01
C GLU A 1093 -23.37 34.34 5.51
N PHE A 1094 -23.67 33.10 5.10
CA PHE A 1094 -24.20 32.87 3.78
C PHE A 1094 -25.60 33.47 3.75
N ASN A 1095 -25.79 34.58 3.04
CA ASN A 1095 -27.12 35.04 2.67
C ASN A 1095 -27.74 33.95 1.79
N THR A 1096 -28.76 33.28 2.32
CA THR A 1096 -29.60 32.35 1.57
C THR A 1096 -30.17 33.07 0.36
N GLY A 1097 -30.02 32.50 -0.83
CA GLY A 1097 -30.26 33.16 -2.12
C GLY A 1097 -31.44 34.13 -2.14
N LEU A 1098 -31.12 35.41 -1.97
CA LEU A 1098 -32.06 36.50 -1.99
C LEU A 1098 -32.41 36.82 -3.45
N TYR A 1099 -33.65 37.24 -3.69
CA TYR A 1099 -34.17 37.62 -4.99
C TYR A 1099 -34.49 39.11 -5.02
N SER A 1100 -34.35 39.74 -6.18
CA SER A 1100 -34.76 41.13 -6.40
C SER A 1100 -35.62 41.24 -7.66
N VAL A 1101 -36.58 42.18 -7.66
CA VAL A 1101 -37.31 42.57 -8.87
C VAL A 1101 -36.56 43.72 -9.52
N VAL A 1102 -35.94 43.46 -10.67
CA VAL A 1102 -35.08 44.44 -11.35
C VAL A 1102 -35.68 44.91 -12.66
N ASN A 1103 -35.26 46.09 -13.11
CA ASN A 1103 -35.61 46.57 -14.43
C ASN A 1103 -34.82 45.80 -15.50
N THR A 1104 -35.51 45.34 -16.54
CA THR A 1104 -34.92 44.63 -17.67
C THR A 1104 -33.87 45.44 -18.46
N LYS A 1105 -33.86 46.78 -18.35
CA LYS A 1105 -32.93 47.65 -19.07
C LYS A 1105 -31.57 47.84 -18.39
N ASP A 1106 -31.56 47.99 -17.07
CA ASP A 1106 -30.35 48.39 -16.32
C ASP A 1106 -30.07 47.47 -15.12
N LEU A 1107 -30.89 46.44 -14.90
CA LEU A 1107 -30.79 45.49 -13.79
C LEU A 1107 -30.81 46.15 -12.41
N THR A 1108 -31.24 47.41 -12.32
CA THR A 1108 -31.40 48.09 -11.04
C THR A 1108 -32.67 47.59 -10.37
N ALA A 1109 -32.60 47.36 -9.06
CA ALA A 1109 -33.74 46.92 -8.28
C ALA A 1109 -34.79 48.03 -8.16
N PHE A 1110 -36.06 47.66 -8.29
CA PHE A 1110 -37.16 48.57 -8.07
C PHE A 1110 -37.30 48.85 -6.56
N SER A 1111 -37.60 50.10 -6.17
CA SER A 1111 -37.55 50.52 -4.75
C SER A 1111 -38.39 49.62 -3.84
N GLY A 1112 -37.77 49.04 -2.80
CA GLY A 1112 -38.44 48.15 -1.84
C GLY A 1112 -38.59 46.69 -2.29
N THR A 1113 -37.93 46.30 -3.38
CA THR A 1113 -37.96 44.92 -3.92
C THR A 1113 -36.63 44.18 -3.73
N ASP A 1114 -35.76 44.69 -2.88
CA ASP A 1114 -34.44 44.13 -2.57
C ASP A 1114 -34.48 43.12 -1.42
N ASN A 1115 -33.61 42.12 -1.48
CA ASN A 1115 -33.41 41.13 -0.42
C ASN A 1115 -34.66 40.28 -0.09
N LEU A 1116 -35.39 39.83 -1.11
CA LEU A 1116 -36.56 38.97 -0.92
C LEU A 1116 -36.13 37.53 -0.63
N ASN A 1117 -36.77 36.88 0.35
CA ASN A 1117 -36.30 35.61 0.91
C ASN A 1117 -36.60 34.40 0.01
N SER A 1118 -37.45 34.56 -1.01
CA SER A 1118 -37.79 33.50 -1.95
C SER A 1118 -38.10 34.04 -3.34
N GLU A 1119 -37.87 33.19 -4.35
CA GLU A 1119 -38.24 33.49 -5.74
C GLU A 1119 -39.74 33.79 -5.86
N ALA A 1120 -40.59 33.06 -5.15
CA ALA A 1120 -42.04 33.23 -5.18
C ALA A 1120 -42.50 34.59 -4.63
N GLU A 1121 -41.87 35.06 -3.55
CA GLU A 1121 -42.12 36.39 -2.96
C GLU A 1121 -41.75 37.51 -3.95
N ALA A 1122 -40.62 37.36 -4.65
CA ALA A 1122 -40.21 38.30 -5.69
C ALA A 1122 -41.17 38.35 -6.88
N TYR A 1123 -41.69 37.20 -7.33
CA TYR A 1123 -42.71 37.18 -8.37
C TYR A 1123 -44.07 37.71 -7.90
N ALA A 1124 -44.45 37.48 -6.63
CA ALA A 1124 -45.68 38.04 -6.08
C ALA A 1124 -45.63 39.58 -6.05
N LEU A 1125 -44.49 40.14 -5.62
CA LEU A 1125 -44.26 41.59 -5.61
C LEU A 1125 -44.19 42.17 -7.03
N HIS A 1126 -43.54 41.46 -7.96
CA HIS A 1126 -43.55 41.78 -9.39
C HIS A 1126 -44.99 41.86 -9.94
N ASP A 1127 -45.83 40.87 -9.64
CA ASP A 1127 -47.21 40.83 -10.12
C ASP A 1127 -48.08 41.92 -9.46
N GLU A 1128 -47.82 42.26 -8.20
CA GLU A 1128 -48.45 43.40 -7.52
C GLU A 1128 -48.08 44.74 -8.18
N LEU A 1129 -46.80 44.95 -8.50
CA LEU A 1129 -46.31 46.13 -9.20
C LEU A 1129 -46.93 46.28 -10.59
N LEU A 1130 -47.06 45.17 -11.34
CA LEU A 1130 -47.74 45.14 -12.64
C LEU A 1130 -49.24 45.44 -12.53
N ARG A 1131 -49.89 45.04 -11.42
CA ARG A 1131 -51.30 45.32 -11.17
C ARG A 1131 -51.53 46.80 -10.83
N LYS A 1132 -50.64 47.40 -10.03
CA LYS A 1132 -50.66 48.82 -9.69
C LYS A 1132 -50.29 49.71 -10.88
N ASN A 1133 -49.39 49.27 -11.75
CA ASN A 1133 -48.99 50.00 -12.96
C ASN A 1133 -48.78 49.06 -14.17
N PRO A 1134 -49.81 48.87 -15.01
CA PRO A 1134 -49.76 47.97 -16.17
C PRO A 1134 -48.70 48.35 -17.23
N ALA A 1135 -48.20 49.59 -17.24
CA ALA A 1135 -47.18 50.04 -18.19
C ALA A 1135 -45.78 49.43 -17.94
N LEU A 1136 -45.56 48.84 -16.77
CA LEU A 1136 -44.31 48.14 -16.40
C LEU A 1136 -44.20 46.72 -16.99
N LYS A 1137 -45.21 46.29 -17.75
CA LYS A 1137 -45.24 44.97 -18.41
C LYS A 1137 -44.09 44.85 -19.41
N ASN A 1138 -43.29 43.78 -19.28
CA ASN A 1138 -42.02 43.54 -19.98
C ASN A 1138 -40.85 44.46 -19.62
N GLN A 1139 -40.99 45.29 -18.57
CA GLN A 1139 -39.90 46.14 -18.07
C GLN A 1139 -39.29 45.63 -16.76
N LEU A 1140 -39.93 44.67 -16.10
CA LEU A 1140 -39.50 44.07 -14.84
C LEU A 1140 -39.16 42.59 -15.04
N GLN A 1141 -38.16 42.10 -14.32
CA GLN A 1141 -37.81 40.69 -14.22
C GLN A 1141 -37.34 40.34 -12.81
N VAL A 1142 -37.54 39.09 -12.40
CA VAL A 1142 -37.03 38.58 -11.12
C VAL A 1142 -35.70 37.89 -11.37
N VAL A 1143 -34.69 38.26 -10.60
CA VAL A 1143 -33.34 37.67 -10.69
C VAL A 1143 -32.86 37.29 -9.31
N SER A 1144 -31.98 36.28 -9.26
CA SER A 1144 -31.26 35.99 -8.03
C SER A 1144 -30.19 37.06 -7.79
N GLN A 1145 -29.95 37.45 -6.54
CA GLN A 1145 -28.83 38.34 -6.21
C GLN A 1145 -27.45 37.75 -6.56
N PHE A 1146 -27.35 36.43 -6.77
CA PHE A 1146 -26.14 35.81 -7.30
C PHE A 1146 -25.91 36.11 -8.79
N GLU A 1147 -26.96 36.50 -9.52
CA GLU A 1147 -26.87 36.89 -10.94
C GLU A 1147 -26.67 38.40 -11.12
N LEU A 1148 -26.84 39.19 -10.04
CA LEU A 1148 -26.63 40.65 -10.02
C LEU A 1148 -25.23 41.07 -9.56
N ASN A 1149 -24.47 40.17 -8.91
CA ASN A 1149 -23.15 40.44 -8.34
C ASN A 1149 -21.99 39.89 -9.17
#